data_AF-A0A9E0QMZ9-F1
#
_entry.id   AF-A0A9E0QMZ9-F1
#
_cell.length_a   1.000
_cell.length_b   1.000
_cell.length_c   1.000
_cell.angle_alpha   90.00
_cell.angle_beta   90.00
_cell.angle_gamma   90.00
#
_symmetry.space_group_name_H-M   'P 1'
#
loop_
_entity.id
_entity.type
_entity.pdbx_description
1 polymer ?
#
loop_
_entity_poly.entity_id
_entity_poly.type
_entity_poly.pdbx_seq_one_letter_code
_entity_poly.pdbx_strand_id
1 'polypeptide(L)'
;MSLTVVEKTLEQLLPIQAVTYTLAFNQPVTFRFFHETSLTAFIRTIHKIDPVTLKEKLRIEALESGQVHYNKGDHYHFRVFSLSGDTDILFQITKSLYEASKKSVKSNQGKPLFQGGYTLIAQHDGLSGKRIDSHTELEKYTASSLDEDASLLANTTQYALKFQSACLLTNKSGKNYCRDFNDVKQHNLLKRLLESQWRTLPAEQQKEFSVSKLSEQHQIPDYHPQSGHLVWFDIPYGPKKPNKRIDGLLGKLNLDALPVSQNNIWHKILILGQYLGLGGNINEGQGRYLIELLTQQGSAAIYYKPLPATSQLDRALTYTNINKAIEHTCRRPKDHSHIPYIKEILVKQLKNIRQHQYIVPPLTPVERHKDGKTRLLKIAPLDDRSIQRAVQQQLYKSFESLQHDQSFGYRLGLSRLNAKEHITSKIRELKRKGKQAWVFRSDINSFFDEISHQVARERLEMLYQDDPIIDLIMNWMAAPVQGATSSLENKGLPQGSPISPIVANLILDDFDNDMQHAGLNCIRFADDFVVITDSEKKAQKAQQAAKNSLAEHKITLNSKKTSIRSAADGFQFLGYTFVNDMALDTPRKNKVRYNQKTTQPTKEEDDAPQIKERPSLSYIGEQTAIGQSLIISGSSCLIKIQQNHIIVERDEQLIAESPIGQVQQILLFGQHYLTYPAQKAVLEHNIKLHYSRSGGKYIGSLQSGSPTLSQLNFWQKQRNLFGDEQATLYIVKQIITAKLAHSREV
;
A
#
# COMPACT_ATOMS: atom_id res chain seq x y z
N MET A 1 -29.62 -36.45 14.50
CA MET A 1 -30.56 -35.66 13.66
C MET A 1 -30.33 -36.03 12.20
N SER A 2 -31.38 -36.08 11.38
CA SER A 2 -31.24 -36.33 9.93
C SER A 2 -30.78 -35.06 9.19
N LEU A 3 -30.18 -35.21 8.00
CA LEU A 3 -29.79 -34.08 7.14
C LEU A 3 -30.98 -33.19 6.78
N THR A 4 -32.19 -33.75 6.71
CA THR A 4 -33.45 -33.02 6.51
C THR A 4 -33.73 -32.00 7.61
N VAL A 5 -33.31 -32.26 8.85
CA VAL A 5 -33.48 -31.28 9.94
C VAL A 5 -32.50 -30.12 9.76
N VAL A 6 -31.25 -30.41 9.40
CA VAL A 6 -30.24 -29.38 9.10
C VAL A 6 -30.73 -28.45 8.00
N GLU A 7 -31.25 -29.03 6.93
CA GLU A 7 -31.82 -28.32 5.78
C GLU A 7 -32.95 -27.37 6.19
N LYS A 8 -33.97 -27.89 6.89
CA LYS A 8 -35.09 -27.08 7.40
C LYS A 8 -34.63 -25.98 8.36
N THR A 9 -33.59 -26.22 9.15
CA THR A 9 -33.06 -25.20 10.05
C THR A 9 -32.33 -24.10 9.29
N LEU A 10 -31.53 -24.44 8.27
CA LEU A 10 -30.82 -23.45 7.45
C LEU A 10 -31.77 -22.61 6.60
N GLU A 11 -32.89 -23.19 6.14
CA GLU A 11 -33.95 -22.46 5.43
C GLU A 11 -34.57 -21.33 6.26
N GLN A 12 -34.46 -21.36 7.60
CA GLN A 12 -34.93 -20.25 8.45
C GLN A 12 -34.10 -18.96 8.28
N LEU A 13 -32.90 -19.05 7.69
CA LEU A 13 -32.07 -17.90 7.34
C LEU A 13 -32.57 -17.20 6.06
N LEU A 14 -33.49 -17.83 5.33
CA LEU A 14 -34.10 -17.30 4.11
C LEU A 14 -35.46 -16.63 4.42
N PRO A 15 -35.92 -15.68 3.59
CA PRO A 15 -35.19 -15.14 2.45
C PRO A 15 -34.04 -14.23 2.86
N ILE A 16 -32.98 -14.20 2.06
CA ILE A 16 -31.92 -13.20 2.20
C ILE A 16 -32.29 -12.00 1.33
N GLN A 17 -32.15 -10.81 1.89
CA GLN A 17 -32.27 -9.53 1.18
C GLN A 17 -31.02 -8.71 1.45
N ALA A 18 -30.67 -7.78 0.57
CA ALA A 18 -29.49 -6.95 0.78
C ALA A 18 -29.68 -5.54 0.24
N VAL A 19 -29.08 -4.55 0.91
CA VAL A 19 -28.96 -3.18 0.40
C VAL A 19 -27.48 -2.87 0.23
N THR A 20 -27.14 -2.28 -0.91
CA THR A 20 -25.82 -1.67 -1.12
C THR A 20 -25.94 -0.16 -1.03
N TYR A 21 -25.19 0.41 -0.10
CA TYR A 21 -25.19 1.83 0.19
C TYR A 21 -23.99 2.50 -0.49
N THR A 22 -24.24 3.63 -1.15
CA THR A 22 -23.18 4.52 -1.65
C THR A 22 -23.10 5.75 -0.76
N LEU A 23 -21.94 5.94 -0.12
CA LEU A 23 -21.62 7.13 0.65
C LEU A 23 -20.68 8.04 -0.15
N ALA A 24 -20.88 9.35 -0.09
CA ALA A 24 -19.89 10.34 -0.52
C ALA A 24 -19.22 10.96 0.70
N PHE A 25 -17.89 10.96 0.78
CA PHE A 25 -17.20 11.53 1.94
C PHE A 25 -17.12 13.05 1.87
N ASN A 26 -17.40 13.70 3.00
CA ASN A 26 -17.36 15.17 3.12
C ASN A 26 -15.96 15.66 3.55
N GLN A 27 -15.07 14.75 3.93
CA GLN A 27 -13.70 14.98 4.38
C GLN A 27 -12.81 13.78 4.00
N PRO A 28 -11.48 13.93 3.98
CA PRO A 28 -10.59 12.78 3.77
C PRO A 28 -10.75 11.73 4.88
N VAL A 29 -10.76 10.46 4.50
CA VAL A 29 -10.88 9.31 5.40
C VAL A 29 -9.80 8.27 5.07
N THR A 30 -9.30 7.57 6.09
CA THR A 30 -8.32 6.49 5.91
C THR A 30 -8.81 5.23 6.58
N PHE A 31 -8.80 4.13 5.83
CA PHE A 31 -9.13 2.78 6.24
C PHE A 31 -7.89 1.90 6.26
N ARG A 32 -8.02 0.74 6.91
CA ARG A 32 -7.09 -0.37 6.68
C ARG A 32 -7.49 -1.10 5.42
N PHE A 33 -6.58 -1.92 4.91
CA PHE A 33 -6.83 -2.74 3.72
C PHE A 33 -8.14 -3.53 3.85
N PHE A 34 -8.29 -4.25 4.96
CA PHE A 34 -9.54 -4.89 5.35
C PHE A 34 -10.16 -4.11 6.51
N HIS A 35 -11.37 -3.59 6.30
CA HIS A 35 -12.06 -2.73 7.27
C HIS A 35 -13.51 -3.14 7.54
N GLU A 36 -13.91 -4.36 7.18
CA GLU A 36 -15.26 -4.88 7.44
C GLU A 36 -15.63 -4.89 8.93
N THR A 37 -14.70 -5.27 9.82
CA THR A 37 -14.91 -5.21 11.28
C THR A 37 -15.15 -3.77 11.76
N SER A 38 -14.39 -2.84 11.20
CA SER A 38 -14.49 -1.40 11.47
C SER A 38 -15.83 -0.84 11.00
N LEU A 39 -16.28 -1.25 9.80
CA LEU A 39 -17.59 -0.92 9.25
C LEU A 39 -18.72 -1.54 10.09
N THR A 40 -18.59 -2.78 10.51
CA THR A 40 -19.55 -3.48 11.37
C THR A 40 -19.72 -2.77 12.71
N ALA A 41 -18.61 -2.39 13.34
CA ALA A 41 -18.63 -1.61 14.58
C ALA A 41 -19.30 -0.24 14.38
N PHE A 42 -19.12 0.39 13.22
CA PHE A 42 -19.79 1.64 12.88
C PHE A 42 -21.31 1.45 12.76
N ILE A 43 -21.80 0.49 11.97
CA ILE A 43 -23.24 0.21 11.82
C ILE A 43 -23.88 -0.10 13.17
N ARG A 44 -23.21 -0.94 13.99
CA ARG A 44 -23.66 -1.25 15.34
C ARG A 44 -23.79 0.01 16.21
N THR A 45 -22.85 0.95 16.09
CA THR A 45 -22.83 2.18 16.90
C THR A 45 -23.93 3.16 16.49
N ILE A 46 -24.15 3.36 15.18
CA ILE A 46 -25.16 4.33 14.71
C ILE A 46 -26.58 3.85 14.94
N HIS A 47 -26.82 2.55 14.75
CA HIS A 47 -28.15 1.97 14.89
C HIS A 47 -28.41 1.41 16.30
N LYS A 48 -27.39 1.39 17.18
CA LYS A 48 -27.44 0.83 18.56
C LYS A 48 -27.92 -0.63 18.59
N ILE A 49 -27.58 -1.39 17.56
CA ILE A 49 -27.91 -2.82 17.46
C ILE A 49 -27.16 -3.55 18.57
N ASP A 50 -27.85 -4.40 19.32
CA ASP A 50 -27.17 -5.28 20.25
C ASP A 50 -26.38 -6.36 19.49
N PRO A 51 -25.35 -6.96 20.11
CA PRO A 51 -24.51 -7.95 19.46
C PRO A 51 -25.26 -9.23 19.03
N VAL A 52 -26.39 -9.57 19.64
CA VAL A 52 -27.16 -10.79 19.34
C VAL A 52 -27.92 -10.57 18.03
N THR A 53 -28.69 -9.50 17.91
CA THR A 53 -29.41 -9.17 16.66
C THR A 53 -28.45 -8.98 15.48
N LEU A 54 -27.31 -8.32 15.68
CA LEU A 54 -26.29 -8.19 14.64
C LEU A 54 -25.79 -9.57 14.16
N LYS A 55 -25.61 -10.51 15.08
CA LYS A 55 -25.11 -11.86 14.77
C LYS A 55 -26.16 -12.74 14.10
N GLU A 56 -27.42 -12.61 14.50
CA GLU A 56 -28.50 -13.49 14.04
C GLU A 56 -29.20 -12.98 12.77
N LYS A 57 -29.25 -11.67 12.55
CA LYS A 57 -30.05 -11.05 11.49
C LYS A 57 -29.27 -10.36 10.39
N LEU A 58 -28.00 -9.99 10.63
CA LEU A 58 -27.28 -9.11 9.72
C LEU A 58 -25.92 -9.66 9.31
N ARG A 59 -25.55 -9.45 8.05
CA ARG A 59 -24.16 -9.58 7.59
C ARG A 59 -23.76 -8.30 6.87
N ILE A 60 -22.50 -7.91 6.99
CA ILE A 60 -21.98 -6.65 6.44
C ILE A 60 -20.77 -7.02 5.59
N GLU A 61 -20.68 -6.44 4.41
CA GLU A 61 -19.62 -6.69 3.44
C GLU A 61 -19.00 -5.36 3.00
N ALA A 62 -17.67 -5.27 3.09
CA ALA A 62 -16.90 -4.13 2.61
C ALA A 62 -16.42 -4.37 1.16
N LEU A 63 -17.19 -3.87 0.20
CA LEU A 63 -16.97 -4.08 -1.25
C LEU A 63 -15.67 -3.48 -1.77
N GLU A 64 -15.14 -2.46 -1.10
CA GLU A 64 -13.93 -1.75 -1.51
C GLU A 64 -12.72 -2.05 -0.61
N SER A 65 -12.65 -3.29 -0.10
CA SER A 65 -11.44 -3.77 0.57
C SER A 65 -10.24 -3.61 -0.39
N GLY A 66 -9.13 -3.10 0.12
CA GLY A 66 -7.95 -2.71 -0.67
C GLY A 66 -7.90 -1.24 -1.08
N GLN A 67 -8.98 -0.46 -0.91
CA GLN A 67 -8.93 1.00 -0.95
C GLN A 67 -8.82 1.57 0.47
N VAL A 68 -7.68 2.18 0.76
CA VAL A 68 -7.34 2.65 2.12
C VAL A 68 -7.48 4.16 2.32
N HIS A 69 -7.57 4.98 1.27
CA HIS A 69 -7.59 6.43 1.42
C HIS A 69 -8.65 7.06 0.52
N TYR A 70 -9.59 7.76 1.12
CA TYR A 70 -10.65 8.48 0.41
C TYR A 70 -10.45 9.97 0.60
N ASN A 71 -10.56 10.74 -0.47
CA ASN A 71 -10.59 12.19 -0.44
C ASN A 71 -12.03 12.68 -0.21
N LYS A 72 -12.16 13.97 0.09
CA LYS A 72 -13.47 14.64 0.04
C LYS A 72 -14.05 14.50 -1.38
N GLY A 73 -15.30 14.04 -1.47
CA GLY A 73 -16.04 13.77 -2.69
C GLY A 73 -15.90 12.34 -3.19
N ASP A 74 -14.95 11.55 -2.68
CA ASP A 74 -14.83 10.16 -3.11
C ASP A 74 -16.03 9.34 -2.60
N HIS A 75 -16.48 8.42 -3.45
CA HIS A 75 -17.56 7.49 -3.14
C HIS A 75 -17.02 6.20 -2.50
N TYR A 76 -17.82 5.64 -1.60
CA TYR A 76 -17.57 4.39 -0.90
C TYR A 76 -18.83 3.52 -0.89
N HIS A 77 -18.66 2.25 -1.27
CA HIS A 77 -19.73 1.27 -1.33
C HIS A 77 -19.55 0.19 -0.26
N PHE A 78 -20.65 -0.16 0.40
CA PHE A 78 -20.72 -1.32 1.26
C PHE A 78 -22.11 -1.94 1.23
N ARG A 79 -22.19 -3.22 1.58
CA ARG A 79 -23.43 -4.00 1.51
C ARG A 79 -23.84 -4.51 2.88
N VAL A 80 -25.15 -4.51 3.13
CA VAL A 80 -25.76 -5.07 4.34
C VAL A 80 -26.78 -6.11 3.91
N PHE A 81 -26.61 -7.34 4.37
CA PHE A 81 -27.56 -8.43 4.19
C PHE A 81 -28.45 -8.53 5.42
N SER A 82 -29.74 -8.74 5.18
CA SER A 82 -30.70 -9.18 6.18
C SER A 82 -31.04 -10.66 5.96
N LEU A 83 -31.15 -11.39 7.07
CA LEU A 83 -31.49 -12.79 7.13
C LEU A 83 -32.93 -12.96 7.61
N SER A 84 -33.56 -14.08 7.23
CA SER A 84 -34.96 -14.40 7.59
C SER A 84 -35.99 -13.38 7.10
N GLY A 85 -35.69 -12.62 6.05
CA GLY A 85 -36.61 -11.66 5.44
C GLY A 85 -36.93 -10.43 6.29
N ASP A 86 -36.11 -10.08 7.27
CA ASP A 86 -36.31 -8.88 8.08
C ASP A 86 -35.98 -7.63 7.24
N THR A 87 -36.97 -7.11 6.51
CA THR A 87 -36.78 -5.88 5.72
C THR A 87 -36.74 -4.64 6.63
N ASP A 88 -37.39 -4.70 7.79
CA ASP A 88 -37.51 -3.57 8.71
C ASP A 88 -36.15 -3.16 9.27
N ILE A 89 -35.29 -4.12 9.62
CA ILE A 89 -33.94 -3.81 10.11
C ILE A 89 -33.11 -3.04 9.07
N LEU A 90 -33.25 -3.36 7.78
CA LEU A 90 -32.56 -2.63 6.70
C LEU A 90 -33.08 -1.20 6.60
N PHE A 91 -34.40 -1.00 6.68
CA PHE A 91 -35.00 0.33 6.70
C PHE A 91 -34.50 1.16 7.90
N GLN A 92 -34.41 0.56 9.10
CA GLN A 92 -33.92 1.26 10.29
C GLN A 92 -32.43 1.61 10.19
N ILE A 93 -31.61 0.75 9.58
CA ILE A 93 -30.19 1.06 9.29
C ILE A 93 -30.10 2.24 8.31
N THR A 94 -30.89 2.24 7.25
CA THR A 94 -30.96 3.36 6.29
C THR A 94 -31.30 4.67 6.98
N LYS A 95 -32.33 4.67 7.83
CA LYS A 95 -32.70 5.84 8.63
C LYS A 95 -31.57 6.30 9.54
N SER A 96 -30.93 5.36 10.25
CA SER A 96 -29.81 5.64 11.14
C SER A 96 -28.59 6.21 10.41
N LEU A 97 -28.29 5.70 9.21
CA LEU A 97 -27.22 6.21 8.34
C LEU A 97 -27.50 7.65 7.91
N TYR A 98 -28.74 7.95 7.51
CA TYR A 98 -29.16 9.28 7.10
C TYR A 98 -29.18 10.28 8.27
N GLU A 99 -29.63 9.87 9.45
CA GLU A 99 -29.57 10.70 10.66
C GLU A 99 -28.12 10.96 11.10
N ALA A 100 -27.26 9.94 11.02
CA ALA A 100 -25.85 10.08 11.34
C ALA A 100 -25.10 10.98 10.35
N SER A 101 -25.47 11.00 9.07
CA SER A 101 -24.86 11.91 8.07
C SER A 101 -25.17 13.39 8.33
N LYS A 102 -26.25 13.71 9.05
CA LYS A 102 -26.60 15.10 9.42
C LYS A 102 -25.79 15.65 10.60
N LYS A 103 -25.12 14.79 11.38
CA LYS A 103 -24.40 15.22 12.58
C LYS A 103 -23.08 15.87 12.18
N SER A 104 -22.74 17.00 12.81
CA SER A 104 -21.47 17.66 12.60
C SER A 104 -20.30 16.82 13.15
N VAL A 105 -19.20 16.77 12.39
CA VAL A 105 -17.97 16.10 12.80
C VAL A 105 -17.33 16.91 13.93
N LYS A 106 -17.32 16.40 15.17
CA LYS A 106 -16.40 16.94 16.19
C LYS A 106 -15.01 16.41 15.90
N SER A 107 -14.05 17.30 15.63
CA SER A 107 -12.65 16.94 15.40
C SER A 107 -12.10 16.29 16.67
N ASN A 108 -12.04 14.96 16.70
CA ASN A 108 -11.35 14.23 17.74
C ASN A 108 -10.52 13.15 17.05
N GLN A 109 -9.20 13.27 17.17
CA GLN A 109 -8.27 12.26 16.73
C GLN A 109 -8.57 10.94 17.48
N GLY A 110 -9.00 9.90 16.77
CA GLY A 110 -9.06 8.53 17.29
C GLY A 110 -10.42 7.94 17.69
N LYS A 111 -11.56 8.42 17.18
CA LYS A 111 -12.90 7.78 17.34
C LYS A 111 -13.63 7.57 15.98
N PRO A 112 -14.71 6.76 15.89
CA PRO A 112 -14.96 5.76 14.84
C PRO A 112 -15.13 6.32 13.43
N LEU A 113 -14.67 5.51 12.46
CA LEU A 113 -14.38 5.74 11.04
C LEU A 113 -15.32 6.63 10.20
N PHE A 114 -16.51 6.97 10.69
CA PHE A 114 -17.59 7.57 9.91
C PHE A 114 -18.41 8.64 10.67
N GLN A 115 -18.00 9.17 11.82
CA GLN A 115 -18.84 10.12 12.59
C GLN A 115 -19.12 11.44 11.83
N GLY A 116 -20.23 11.51 11.09
CA GLY A 116 -20.74 12.73 10.43
C GLY A 116 -19.96 13.17 9.18
N GLY A 117 -18.99 12.35 8.74
CA GLY A 117 -18.05 12.70 7.68
C GLY A 117 -18.49 12.31 6.27
N TYR A 118 -19.77 11.99 6.04
CA TYR A 118 -20.27 11.45 4.78
C TYR A 118 -21.71 11.88 4.50
N THR A 119 -22.15 11.69 3.26
CA THR A 119 -23.54 11.83 2.81
C THR A 119 -23.98 10.52 2.16
N LEU A 120 -25.16 9.99 2.51
CA LEU A 120 -25.76 8.85 1.79
C LEU A 120 -26.35 9.38 0.48
N ILE A 121 -25.84 8.91 -0.67
CA ILE A 121 -26.20 9.46 -1.99
C ILE A 121 -26.98 8.49 -2.89
N ALA A 122 -26.88 7.17 -2.65
CA ALA A 122 -27.62 6.18 -3.40
C ALA A 122 -27.79 4.88 -2.61
N GLN A 123 -28.82 4.13 -2.99
CA GLN A 123 -29.11 2.78 -2.52
C GLN A 123 -29.37 1.90 -3.74
N HIS A 124 -28.86 0.68 -3.70
CA HIS A 124 -29.10 -0.33 -4.71
C HIS A 124 -29.54 -1.62 -4.04
N ASP A 125 -30.40 -2.38 -4.69
CA ASP A 125 -30.67 -3.76 -4.33
C ASP A 125 -29.34 -4.53 -4.35
N GLY A 126 -29.03 -5.19 -3.25
CA GLY A 126 -27.73 -5.81 -3.02
C GLY A 126 -27.52 -7.09 -3.81
N LEU A 127 -28.59 -7.71 -4.33
CA LEU A 127 -28.52 -8.96 -5.09
C LEU A 127 -28.44 -8.69 -6.61
N SER A 128 -29.33 -7.85 -7.13
CA SER A 128 -29.43 -7.51 -8.56
C SER A 128 -28.60 -6.31 -8.96
N GLY A 129 -28.34 -5.39 -8.04
CA GLY A 129 -27.65 -4.14 -8.31
C GLY A 129 -28.49 -2.99 -8.82
N LYS A 130 -29.80 -3.20 -9.01
CA LYS A 130 -30.69 -2.15 -9.48
C LYS A 130 -30.76 -1.04 -8.42
N ARG A 131 -30.78 0.20 -8.87
CA ARG A 131 -31.03 1.33 -7.97
C ARG A 131 -32.44 1.20 -7.40
N ILE A 132 -32.60 1.45 -6.11
CA ILE A 132 -33.88 1.38 -5.40
C ILE A 132 -34.19 2.71 -4.72
N ASP A 133 -35.47 3.06 -4.68
CA ASP A 133 -35.97 4.20 -3.90
C ASP A 133 -36.67 3.74 -2.62
N SER A 134 -37.24 2.51 -2.64
CA SER A 134 -37.88 1.87 -1.49
C SER A 134 -37.30 0.48 -1.20
N HIS A 135 -37.32 0.08 0.09
CA HIS A 135 -36.91 -1.28 0.49
C HIS A 135 -37.93 -2.35 0.08
N THR A 136 -39.12 -1.96 -0.36
CA THR A 136 -40.13 -2.87 -0.92
C THR A 136 -39.74 -3.42 -2.29
N GLU A 137 -38.80 -2.76 -2.98
CA GLU A 137 -38.28 -3.18 -4.28
C GLU A 137 -37.16 -4.23 -4.16
N LEU A 138 -36.74 -4.57 -2.93
CA LEU A 138 -35.65 -5.51 -2.69
C LEU A 138 -36.01 -6.92 -3.16
N GLU A 139 -35.13 -7.48 -3.98
CA GLU A 139 -35.22 -8.86 -4.41
C GLU A 139 -34.93 -9.79 -3.22
N LYS A 140 -35.56 -10.96 -3.22
CA LYS A 140 -35.49 -11.96 -2.15
C LYS A 140 -34.81 -13.20 -2.68
N TYR A 141 -33.69 -13.57 -2.08
CA TYR A 141 -33.07 -14.87 -2.32
C TYR A 141 -33.79 -15.92 -1.46
N THR A 142 -34.54 -16.83 -2.09
CA THR A 142 -35.48 -17.74 -1.42
C THR A 142 -34.94 -19.17 -1.33
N ALA A 143 -35.68 -20.07 -0.66
CA ALA A 143 -35.38 -21.50 -0.65
C ALA A 143 -35.38 -22.09 -2.08
N SER A 144 -36.34 -21.68 -2.93
CA SER A 144 -36.37 -22.08 -4.35
C SER A 144 -35.12 -21.65 -5.10
N SER A 145 -34.66 -20.41 -4.89
CA SER A 145 -33.44 -19.90 -5.50
C SER A 145 -32.21 -20.71 -5.07
N LEU A 146 -32.16 -21.09 -3.78
CA LEU A 146 -31.09 -21.93 -3.24
C LEU A 146 -31.13 -23.36 -3.81
N ASP A 147 -32.32 -23.94 -4.01
CA ASP A 147 -32.51 -25.25 -4.65
C ASP A 147 -32.04 -25.24 -6.11
N GLU A 148 -32.38 -24.19 -6.86
CA GLU A 148 -31.96 -23.99 -8.24
C GLU A 148 -30.43 -23.87 -8.34
N ASP A 149 -29.82 -23.01 -7.53
CA ASP A 149 -28.36 -22.82 -7.50
C ASP A 149 -27.63 -24.09 -7.08
N ALA A 150 -28.14 -24.80 -6.06
CA ALA A 150 -27.57 -26.05 -5.61
C ALA A 150 -27.65 -27.13 -6.69
N SER A 151 -28.76 -27.18 -7.44
CA SER A 151 -28.92 -28.11 -8.56
C SER A 151 -27.97 -27.79 -9.71
N LEU A 152 -27.76 -26.51 -10.01
CA LEU A 152 -26.78 -26.08 -11.00
C LEU A 152 -25.36 -26.48 -10.57
N LEU A 153 -25.01 -26.26 -9.30
CA LEU A 153 -23.68 -26.58 -8.78
C LEU A 153 -23.40 -28.08 -8.78
N ALA A 154 -24.41 -28.89 -8.43
CA ALA A 154 -24.32 -30.35 -8.48
C ALA A 154 -24.08 -30.91 -9.90
N ASN A 155 -24.47 -30.16 -10.95
CA ASN A 155 -24.24 -30.54 -12.34
C ASN A 155 -22.87 -30.08 -12.88
N THR A 156 -22.06 -29.42 -12.06
CA THR A 156 -20.72 -28.98 -12.47
C THR A 156 -19.68 -30.01 -12.04
N THR A 157 -18.60 -30.13 -12.82
CA THR A 157 -17.53 -31.09 -12.52
C THR A 157 -16.47 -30.49 -11.60
N GLN A 158 -16.25 -29.17 -11.69
CA GLN A 158 -15.26 -28.42 -10.91
C GLN A 158 -15.72 -26.99 -10.67
N TYR A 159 -15.36 -26.46 -9.51
CA TYR A 159 -15.59 -25.06 -9.16
C TYR A 159 -14.46 -24.54 -8.27
N ALA A 160 -14.35 -23.23 -8.15
CA ALA A 160 -13.36 -22.58 -7.31
C ALA A 160 -14.00 -21.68 -6.26
N LEU A 161 -13.39 -21.64 -5.09
CA LEU A 161 -13.72 -20.69 -4.03
C LEU A 161 -12.74 -19.54 -4.07
N LYS A 162 -13.21 -18.35 -4.43
CA LYS A 162 -12.42 -17.12 -4.48
C LYS A 162 -12.68 -16.27 -3.24
N PHE A 163 -11.76 -16.32 -2.28
CA PHE A 163 -11.86 -15.57 -1.03
C PHE A 163 -11.72 -14.06 -1.28
N GLN A 164 -12.72 -13.32 -0.84
CA GLN A 164 -12.84 -11.86 -0.95
C GLN A 164 -12.27 -11.14 0.29
N SER A 165 -12.27 -11.83 1.43
CA SER A 165 -11.68 -11.34 2.68
C SER A 165 -10.92 -12.46 3.39
N ALA A 166 -9.92 -12.07 4.16
CA ALA A 166 -9.08 -13.00 4.90
C ALA A 166 -9.92 -13.89 5.82
N CYS A 167 -9.74 -15.21 5.71
CA CYS A 167 -10.46 -16.22 6.48
C CYS A 167 -9.54 -16.92 7.49
N LEU A 168 -9.83 -16.83 8.79
CA LEU A 168 -9.08 -17.54 9.82
C LEU A 168 -9.57 -18.99 9.96
N LEU A 169 -8.71 -19.97 9.63
CA LEU A 169 -8.96 -21.38 9.91
C LEU A 169 -8.09 -21.83 11.10
N THR A 170 -8.69 -21.99 12.29
CA THR A 170 -8.01 -22.49 13.50
C THR A 170 -8.16 -24.01 13.64
N ASN A 171 -7.17 -24.69 14.24
CA ASN A 171 -7.32 -26.10 14.66
C ASN A 171 -7.93 -26.20 16.07
N LYS A 172 -8.20 -27.43 16.54
CA LYS A 172 -8.74 -27.68 17.91
C LYS A 172 -7.86 -27.14 19.04
N SER A 173 -6.57 -26.91 18.80
CA SER A 173 -5.62 -26.34 19.79
C SER A 173 -5.53 -24.82 19.75
N GLY A 174 -6.32 -24.14 18.90
CA GLY A 174 -6.31 -22.69 18.76
C GLY A 174 -5.06 -22.13 18.04
N LYS A 175 -4.20 -23.00 17.49
CA LYS A 175 -3.08 -22.58 16.65
C LYS A 175 -3.52 -22.42 15.20
N ASN A 176 -3.05 -21.34 14.57
CA ASN A 176 -3.13 -21.12 13.13
C ASN A 176 -2.41 -22.27 12.42
N TYR A 177 -3.05 -22.91 11.45
CA TYR A 177 -2.47 -24.11 10.84
C TYR A 177 -2.57 -24.18 9.32
N CYS A 178 -3.16 -23.18 8.65
CA CYS A 178 -3.43 -23.26 7.22
C CYS A 178 -2.70 -22.17 6.44
N ARG A 179 -1.45 -22.47 6.04
CA ARG A 179 -0.61 -21.58 5.23
C ARG A 179 -0.60 -21.97 3.76
N ASP A 180 -0.83 -23.25 3.48
CA ASP A 180 -0.90 -23.82 2.14
C ASP A 180 -2.28 -24.48 1.92
N PHE A 181 -2.70 -24.64 0.67
CA PHE A 181 -3.89 -25.41 0.31
C PHE A 181 -3.80 -26.85 0.83
N ASN A 182 -2.59 -27.41 0.95
CA ASN A 182 -2.35 -28.72 1.55
C ASN A 182 -2.76 -28.81 3.03
N ASP A 183 -2.79 -27.68 3.73
CA ASP A 183 -3.23 -27.63 5.13
C ASP A 183 -4.76 -27.61 5.26
N VAL A 184 -5.49 -27.29 4.18
CA VAL A 184 -6.96 -27.31 4.15
C VAL A 184 -7.44 -28.78 4.13
N LYS A 185 -7.39 -29.47 5.28
CA LYS A 185 -7.78 -30.89 5.38
C LYS A 185 -9.22 -31.13 4.93
N GLN A 186 -9.44 -32.13 4.08
CA GLN A 186 -10.64 -32.50 3.29
C GLN A 186 -12.03 -32.42 3.96
N HIS A 187 -12.14 -32.38 5.30
CA HIS A 187 -13.42 -32.29 6.02
C HIS A 187 -13.61 -30.98 6.80
N ASN A 188 -12.59 -30.11 6.88
CA ASN A 188 -12.63 -28.96 7.79
C ASN A 188 -13.40 -27.77 7.21
N LEU A 189 -13.40 -27.55 5.90
CA LEU A 189 -14.07 -26.38 5.29
C LEU A 189 -15.59 -26.46 5.42
N LEU A 190 -16.23 -27.53 4.92
CA LEU A 190 -17.68 -27.74 5.03
C LEU A 190 -18.13 -27.80 6.48
N LYS A 191 -17.34 -28.45 7.34
CA LYS A 191 -17.59 -28.45 8.78
C LYS A 191 -17.59 -27.04 9.35
N ARG A 192 -16.60 -26.20 9.00
CA ARG A 192 -16.51 -24.81 9.45
C ARG A 192 -17.63 -23.93 8.90
N LEU A 193 -18.04 -24.14 7.65
CA LEU A 193 -19.22 -23.49 7.07
C LEU A 193 -20.46 -23.83 7.88
N LEU A 194 -20.71 -25.12 8.10
CA LEU A 194 -21.83 -25.57 8.89
C LEU A 194 -21.78 -25.00 10.32
N GLU A 195 -20.63 -25.00 10.99
CA GLU A 195 -20.46 -24.38 12.32
C GLU A 195 -20.76 -22.87 12.30
N SER A 196 -20.31 -22.15 11.27
CA SER A 196 -20.51 -20.70 11.11
C SER A 196 -21.99 -20.37 10.91
N GLN A 197 -22.65 -21.09 10.01
CA GLN A 197 -24.07 -20.95 9.71
C GLN A 197 -24.91 -21.33 10.93
N TRP A 198 -24.56 -22.43 11.60
CA TRP A 198 -25.24 -22.86 12.82
C TRP A 198 -25.18 -21.82 13.94
N ARG A 199 -24.02 -21.17 14.12
CA ARG A 199 -23.86 -20.08 15.11
C ARG A 199 -24.69 -18.84 14.79
N THR A 200 -25.23 -18.72 13.58
CA THR A 200 -26.09 -17.62 13.15
C THR A 200 -27.52 -17.79 13.67
N LEU A 201 -27.93 -19.01 14.00
CA LEU A 201 -29.27 -19.30 14.50
C LEU A 201 -29.46 -18.84 15.95
N PRO A 202 -30.70 -18.64 16.43
CA PRO A 202 -30.99 -18.33 17.82
C PRO A 202 -30.39 -19.33 18.82
N ALA A 203 -29.99 -18.84 20.00
CA ALA A 203 -29.30 -19.64 21.02
C ALA A 203 -30.08 -20.86 21.51
N GLU A 204 -31.41 -20.82 21.48
CA GLU A 204 -32.29 -21.94 21.85
C GLU A 204 -32.13 -23.11 20.89
N GLN A 205 -32.10 -22.83 19.58
CA GLN A 205 -31.91 -23.83 18.54
C GLN A 205 -30.50 -24.40 18.58
N GLN A 206 -29.49 -23.57 18.92
CA GLN A 206 -28.11 -24.03 19.00
C GLN A 206 -27.88 -25.17 20.00
N LYS A 207 -28.67 -25.25 21.08
CA LYS A 207 -28.54 -26.27 22.13
C LYS A 207 -29.00 -27.66 21.70
N GLU A 208 -29.89 -27.75 20.70
CA GLU A 208 -30.44 -29.02 20.22
C GLU A 208 -29.47 -29.81 19.32
N PHE A 209 -28.33 -29.20 18.97
CA PHE A 209 -27.47 -29.68 17.90
C PHE A 209 -25.99 -29.65 18.27
N SER A 210 -25.32 -30.78 18.06
CA SER A 210 -23.88 -30.89 18.20
C SER A 210 -23.27 -31.16 16.83
N VAL A 211 -22.63 -30.15 16.21
CA VAL A 211 -21.95 -30.29 14.91
C VAL A 211 -20.92 -31.43 14.96
N SER A 212 -20.28 -31.66 16.10
CA SER A 212 -19.39 -32.80 16.33
C SER A 212 -20.09 -34.15 16.13
N LYS A 213 -21.32 -34.32 16.64
CA LYS A 213 -22.09 -35.55 16.44
C LYS A 213 -22.51 -35.74 14.98
N LEU A 214 -22.75 -34.65 14.24
CA LEU A 214 -23.10 -34.73 12.82
C LEU A 214 -21.91 -35.10 11.94
N SER A 215 -20.71 -34.60 12.27
CA SER A 215 -19.47 -35.06 11.62
C SER A 215 -19.13 -36.52 11.90
N GLU A 216 -19.64 -37.09 13.00
CA GLU A 216 -19.45 -38.51 13.36
C GLU A 216 -20.54 -39.42 12.78
N GLN A 217 -21.77 -38.92 12.58
CA GLN A 217 -22.93 -39.70 12.13
C GLN A 217 -23.20 -39.62 10.62
N HIS A 218 -22.83 -38.52 9.96
CA HIS A 218 -23.02 -38.31 8.52
C HIS A 218 -21.64 -38.06 7.89
N GLN A 219 -21.33 -38.81 6.82
CA GLN A 219 -20.09 -38.65 6.07
C GLN A 219 -20.07 -37.26 5.42
N ILE A 220 -19.42 -36.29 6.07
CA ILE A 220 -19.09 -35.00 5.44
C ILE A 220 -18.29 -35.34 4.17
N PRO A 221 -18.72 -34.90 2.98
CA PRO A 221 -18.00 -35.23 1.78
C PRO A 221 -16.60 -34.63 1.85
N ASP A 222 -15.61 -35.45 1.50
CA ASP A 222 -14.25 -34.98 1.34
C ASP A 222 -14.17 -34.13 0.07
N TYR A 223 -13.59 -32.94 0.19
CA TYR A 223 -13.17 -32.16 -0.96
C TYR A 223 -11.70 -32.47 -1.26
N HIS A 224 -11.37 -32.69 -2.52
CA HIS A 224 -9.98 -32.83 -2.96
C HIS A 224 -9.53 -31.50 -3.57
N PRO A 225 -8.73 -30.68 -2.84
CA PRO A 225 -8.14 -29.50 -3.44
C PRO A 225 -7.14 -29.96 -4.50
N GLN A 226 -7.45 -29.72 -5.78
CA GLN A 226 -6.55 -30.09 -6.88
C GLN A 226 -5.39 -29.11 -7.01
N SER A 227 -5.70 -27.83 -6.78
CA SER A 227 -4.77 -26.72 -6.83
C SER A 227 -5.38 -25.55 -6.07
N GLY A 228 -4.53 -24.68 -5.55
CA GLY A 228 -4.99 -23.47 -4.90
C GLY A 228 -3.82 -22.52 -4.73
N HIS A 229 -4.07 -21.26 -4.99
CA HIS A 229 -3.15 -20.19 -4.63
C HIS A 229 -3.75 -19.53 -3.42
N LEU A 230 -3.26 -19.94 -2.26
CA LEU A 230 -3.71 -19.45 -0.98
C LEU A 230 -2.53 -18.78 -0.29
N VAL A 231 -2.79 -17.62 0.27
CA VAL A 231 -1.79 -16.80 0.93
C VAL A 231 -2.29 -16.45 2.31
N TRP A 232 -1.38 -16.59 3.25
CA TRP A 232 -1.60 -16.17 4.60
C TRP A 232 -1.25 -14.69 4.78
N PHE A 233 -2.22 -13.89 5.20
CA PHE A 233 -2.00 -12.50 5.57
C PHE A 233 -2.07 -12.30 7.07
N ASP A 234 -1.09 -11.57 7.59
CA ASP A 234 -0.92 -11.24 9.01
C ASP A 234 -1.29 -9.77 9.25
N ILE A 235 -2.58 -9.47 9.40
CA ILE A 235 -3.06 -8.08 9.42
C ILE A 235 -3.18 -7.57 10.86
N PRO A 236 -2.45 -6.54 11.32
CA PRO A 236 -2.57 -6.06 12.70
C PRO A 236 -4.00 -5.56 13.03
N TYR A 237 -4.54 -6.00 14.17
CA TYR A 237 -5.87 -5.66 14.70
C TYR A 237 -5.98 -4.18 15.12
N GLY A 238 -4.86 -3.52 15.42
CA GLY A 238 -4.91 -2.14 15.90
C GLY A 238 -3.57 -1.52 16.25
N PRO A 239 -3.41 -0.18 16.14
CA PRO A 239 -2.28 0.50 16.77
C PRO A 239 -2.30 0.33 18.31
N LYS A 240 -3.47 0.09 18.91
CA LYS A 240 -3.64 -0.22 20.33
C LYS A 240 -3.32 -1.68 20.71
N LYS A 241 -3.27 -2.58 19.73
CA LYS A 241 -2.98 -4.02 19.90
C LYS A 241 -2.15 -4.51 18.71
N PRO A 242 -0.93 -3.98 18.50
CA PRO A 242 -0.11 -4.33 17.33
C PRO A 242 0.25 -5.82 17.30
N ASN A 243 0.30 -6.45 18.48
CA ASN A 243 0.59 -7.88 18.64
C ASN A 243 -0.61 -8.80 18.38
N LYS A 244 -1.84 -8.27 18.32
CA LYS A 244 -3.00 -9.06 17.91
C LYS A 244 -3.14 -8.87 16.40
N ARG A 245 -2.94 -9.93 15.63
CA ARG A 245 -3.11 -9.93 14.17
C ARG A 245 -4.39 -10.70 13.82
N ILE A 246 -5.10 -10.22 12.80
CA ILE A 246 -6.13 -10.95 12.08
C ILE A 246 -5.36 -11.72 11.04
N ASP A 247 -5.23 -13.00 11.32
CA ASP A 247 -4.52 -13.90 10.45
C ASP A 247 -5.55 -14.57 9.55
N GLY A 248 -5.31 -14.66 8.26
CA GLY A 248 -6.31 -15.30 7.40
C GLY A 248 -5.85 -15.60 6.00
N LEU A 249 -6.50 -16.62 5.47
CA LEU A 249 -6.33 -17.14 4.13
C LEU A 249 -7.01 -16.22 3.12
N LEU A 250 -6.31 -15.85 2.05
CA LEU A 250 -6.85 -15.14 0.90
C LEU A 250 -6.39 -15.84 -0.37
N GLY A 251 -7.23 -15.82 -1.41
CA GLY A 251 -6.91 -16.37 -2.73
C GLY A 251 -7.97 -17.31 -3.26
N LYS A 252 -7.54 -18.27 -4.08
CA LYS A 252 -8.43 -19.14 -4.85
C LYS A 252 -8.13 -20.61 -4.54
N LEU A 253 -9.18 -21.36 -4.21
CA LEU A 253 -9.13 -22.78 -3.95
C LEU A 253 -9.95 -23.52 -5.00
N ASN A 254 -9.32 -24.32 -5.86
CA ASN A 254 -10.02 -25.14 -6.86
C ASN A 254 -10.42 -26.48 -6.24
N LEU A 255 -11.70 -26.83 -6.39
CA LEU A 255 -12.32 -27.99 -5.79
C LEU A 255 -12.99 -28.85 -6.86
N ASP A 256 -12.89 -30.16 -6.68
CA ASP A 256 -13.73 -31.11 -7.41
C ASP A 256 -15.19 -31.03 -6.94
N ALA A 257 -16.11 -31.39 -7.83
CA ALA A 257 -17.52 -31.48 -7.50
C ALA A 257 -17.76 -32.41 -6.30
N LEU A 258 -18.69 -32.02 -5.42
CA LEU A 258 -19.05 -32.87 -4.30
C LEU A 258 -19.78 -34.11 -4.82
N PRO A 259 -19.54 -35.30 -4.24
CA PRO A 259 -20.27 -36.50 -4.60
C PRO A 259 -21.78 -36.28 -4.46
N VAL A 260 -22.55 -36.64 -5.49
CA VAL A 260 -24.02 -36.54 -5.49
C VAL A 260 -24.59 -37.59 -4.53
N SER A 261 -24.86 -37.19 -3.29
CA SER A 261 -25.76 -37.94 -2.40
C SER A 261 -27.20 -37.48 -2.63
N GLN A 262 -28.20 -38.34 -2.36
CA GLN A 262 -29.63 -38.07 -2.58
C GLN A 262 -30.19 -36.79 -1.92
N ASN A 263 -29.40 -36.08 -1.11
CA ASN A 263 -29.74 -34.77 -0.56
C ASN A 263 -28.64 -33.74 -0.87
N ASN A 264 -29.00 -32.64 -1.54
CA ASN A 264 -28.11 -31.60 -2.05
C ASN A 264 -27.64 -30.58 -0.97
N ILE A 265 -27.81 -30.93 0.30
CA ILE A 265 -27.57 -30.05 1.45
C ILE A 265 -26.15 -29.46 1.51
N TRP A 266 -25.12 -30.18 1.06
CA TRP A 266 -23.74 -29.69 1.12
C TRP A 266 -23.47 -28.56 0.11
N HIS A 267 -24.06 -28.63 -1.09
CA HIS A 267 -24.01 -27.52 -2.04
C HIS A 267 -24.80 -26.32 -1.51
N LYS A 268 -25.97 -26.55 -0.89
CA LYS A 268 -26.73 -25.47 -0.21
C LYS A 268 -25.90 -24.78 0.87
N ILE A 269 -25.22 -25.54 1.74
CA ILE A 269 -24.31 -25.00 2.76
C ILE A 269 -23.19 -24.18 2.09
N LEU A 270 -22.59 -24.68 1.02
CA LEU A 270 -21.52 -23.96 0.32
C LEU A 270 -22.02 -22.65 -0.30
N ILE A 271 -23.21 -22.64 -0.91
CA ILE A 271 -23.81 -21.45 -1.53
C ILE A 271 -24.20 -20.41 -0.47
N LEU A 272 -24.87 -20.82 0.61
CA LEU A 272 -25.23 -19.94 1.73
C LEU A 272 -23.99 -19.30 2.39
N GLY A 273 -22.85 -19.99 2.38
CA GLY A 273 -21.58 -19.47 2.89
C GLY A 273 -21.10 -18.20 2.19
N GLN A 274 -21.46 -17.95 0.92
CA GLN A 274 -21.12 -16.69 0.21
C GLN A 274 -21.78 -15.47 0.88
N TYR A 275 -23.00 -15.65 1.42
CA TYR A 275 -23.77 -14.61 2.09
C TYR A 275 -23.43 -14.48 3.59
N LEU A 276 -23.18 -15.62 4.24
CA LEU A 276 -23.04 -15.71 5.69
C LEU A 276 -21.60 -15.59 6.18
N GLY A 277 -20.64 -15.96 5.34
CA GLY A 277 -19.22 -15.99 5.67
C GLY A 277 -18.76 -17.21 6.47
N LEU A 278 -17.44 -17.37 6.50
CA LEU A 278 -16.66 -18.33 7.27
C LEU A 278 -16.05 -17.65 8.50
N GLY A 279 -16.58 -17.91 9.69
CA GLY A 279 -15.94 -17.43 10.92
C GLY A 279 -16.83 -17.48 12.15
N GLY A 280 -16.28 -18.01 13.24
CA GLY A 280 -17.00 -18.11 14.51
C GLY A 280 -17.27 -16.78 15.22
N ASN A 281 -16.60 -15.71 14.79
CA ASN A 281 -16.67 -14.37 15.38
C ASN A 281 -16.66 -13.32 14.26
N ILE A 282 -17.78 -12.63 14.10
CA ILE A 282 -17.96 -11.54 13.13
C ILE A 282 -16.91 -10.43 13.31
N ASN A 283 -16.31 -10.30 14.51
CA ASN A 283 -15.28 -9.30 14.80
C ASN A 283 -13.87 -9.67 14.31
N GLU A 284 -13.63 -10.90 13.84
CA GLU A 284 -12.30 -11.41 13.46
C GLU A 284 -12.19 -11.73 11.96
N GLY A 285 -13.19 -11.30 11.18
CA GLY A 285 -13.28 -11.51 9.73
C GLY A 285 -14.36 -12.53 9.38
N GLN A 286 -15.17 -12.24 8.35
CA GLN A 286 -16.21 -13.16 7.87
C GLN A 286 -15.71 -14.12 6.79
N GLY A 287 -14.43 -14.10 6.39
CA GLY A 287 -13.87 -15.05 5.42
C GLY A 287 -14.75 -15.24 4.18
N ARG A 288 -15.21 -14.13 3.59
CA ARG A 288 -16.15 -14.12 2.46
C ARG A 288 -15.50 -14.77 1.25
N TYR A 289 -16.29 -15.50 0.46
CA TYR A 289 -15.82 -16.06 -0.80
C TYR A 289 -16.93 -16.05 -1.85
N LEU A 290 -16.52 -16.16 -3.11
CA LEU A 290 -17.39 -16.36 -4.26
C LEU A 290 -17.15 -17.77 -4.82
N ILE A 291 -18.21 -18.40 -5.33
CA ILE A 291 -18.13 -19.66 -6.06
C ILE A 291 -18.07 -19.34 -7.56
N GLU A 292 -17.01 -19.82 -8.20
CA GLU A 292 -16.72 -19.64 -9.62
C GLU A 292 -16.74 -21.00 -10.32
N LEU A 293 -17.58 -21.16 -11.33
CA LEU A 293 -17.67 -22.39 -12.11
C LEU A 293 -16.49 -22.50 -13.07
N LEU A 294 -15.77 -23.63 -13.01
CA LEU A 294 -14.64 -23.91 -13.88
C LEU A 294 -15.10 -24.70 -15.11
N THR A 295 -14.69 -24.27 -16.29
CA THR A 295 -14.96 -24.95 -17.57
C THR A 295 -13.67 -25.22 -18.33
N GLN A 296 -13.73 -26.03 -19.39
CA GLN A 296 -12.56 -26.34 -20.23
C GLN A 296 -11.93 -25.10 -20.90
N GLN A 297 -12.66 -23.98 -21.00
CA GLN A 297 -12.19 -22.72 -21.58
C GLN A 297 -11.80 -21.67 -20.51
N GLY A 298 -11.79 -22.04 -19.23
CA GLY A 298 -11.58 -21.13 -18.10
C GLY A 298 -12.84 -20.99 -17.23
N SER A 299 -12.94 -19.93 -16.44
CA SER A 299 -14.10 -19.71 -15.57
C SER A 299 -15.31 -19.19 -16.34
N ALA A 300 -16.50 -19.77 -16.10
CA ALA A 300 -17.70 -19.44 -16.90
C ALA A 300 -18.75 -18.58 -16.17
N ALA A 301 -18.93 -18.75 -14.85
CA ALA A 301 -19.92 -17.99 -14.10
C ALA A 301 -19.59 -17.91 -12.60
N ILE A 302 -19.94 -16.78 -11.98
CA ILE A 302 -19.94 -16.61 -10.53
C ILE A 302 -21.41 -16.63 -10.07
N TYR A 303 -21.76 -17.50 -9.11
CA TYR A 303 -23.13 -17.63 -8.60
C TYR A 303 -23.66 -16.33 -8.00
N TYR A 304 -22.78 -15.56 -7.37
CA TYR A 304 -23.10 -14.30 -6.75
C TYR A 304 -22.23 -13.19 -7.35
N LYS A 305 -22.85 -12.26 -8.09
CA LYS A 305 -22.12 -11.13 -8.66
C LYS A 305 -22.06 -9.98 -7.65
N PRO A 306 -20.87 -9.61 -7.12
CA PRO A 306 -20.76 -8.41 -6.34
C PRO A 306 -21.04 -7.19 -7.23
N LEU A 307 -21.57 -6.12 -6.63
CA LEU A 307 -21.75 -4.87 -7.36
C LEU A 307 -20.40 -4.25 -7.69
N PRO A 308 -20.27 -3.58 -8.85
CA PRO A 308 -19.01 -2.98 -9.24
C PRO A 308 -18.67 -1.84 -8.26
N ALA A 309 -17.61 -2.06 -7.50
CA ALA A 309 -16.92 -1.02 -6.77
C ALA A 309 -16.21 -0.07 -7.75
N THR A 310 -15.85 1.13 -7.29
CA THR A 310 -14.90 1.95 -8.06
C THR A 310 -13.55 1.26 -8.11
N SER A 311 -13.13 0.85 -9.30
CA SER A 311 -11.87 0.13 -9.52
C SER A 311 -10.65 0.95 -9.08
N GLN A 312 -9.61 0.25 -8.64
CA GLN A 312 -8.27 0.79 -8.41
C GLN A 312 -7.73 1.43 -9.69
N LEU A 313 -8.04 0.87 -10.86
CA LEU A 313 -7.71 1.47 -12.14
C LEU A 313 -8.33 2.86 -12.27
N ASP A 314 -9.64 3.02 -12.09
CA ASP A 314 -10.29 4.33 -12.22
C ASP A 314 -9.76 5.35 -11.23
N ARG A 315 -9.49 4.91 -9.99
CA ARG A 315 -8.86 5.74 -8.95
C ARG A 315 -7.45 6.18 -9.36
N ALA A 316 -6.66 5.28 -9.96
CA ALA A 316 -5.34 5.58 -10.47
C ALA A 316 -5.38 6.58 -11.64
N LEU A 317 -6.39 6.49 -12.51
CA LEU A 317 -6.52 7.32 -13.71
C LEU A 317 -7.27 8.63 -13.50
N THR A 318 -7.41 9.08 -12.23
CA THR A 318 -7.95 10.40 -11.91
C THR A 318 -7.02 11.51 -12.37
N TYR A 319 -7.59 12.63 -12.84
CA TYR A 319 -6.82 13.78 -13.33
C TYR A 319 -5.77 14.28 -12.31
N THR A 320 -6.15 14.34 -11.04
CA THR A 320 -5.26 14.80 -9.96
C THR A 320 -4.09 13.84 -9.73
N ASN A 321 -4.32 12.52 -9.79
CA ASN A 321 -3.26 11.53 -9.61
C ASN A 321 -2.32 11.47 -10.83
N ILE A 322 -2.88 11.53 -12.04
CA ILE A 322 -2.11 11.56 -13.29
C ILE A 322 -1.19 12.79 -13.33
N ASN A 323 -1.68 14.00 -13.00
CA ASN A 323 -0.82 15.19 -12.98
C ASN A 323 0.34 15.05 -12.00
N LYS A 324 0.08 14.55 -10.78
CA LYS A 324 1.15 14.26 -9.80
C LYS A 324 2.16 13.26 -10.35
N ALA A 325 1.71 12.26 -11.11
CA ALA A 325 2.58 11.27 -11.73
C ALA A 325 3.44 11.87 -12.86
N ILE A 326 2.88 12.76 -13.69
CA ILE A 326 3.63 13.48 -14.73
C ILE A 326 4.70 14.36 -14.09
N GLU A 327 4.35 15.16 -13.08
CA GLU A 327 5.29 16.01 -12.34
C GLU A 327 6.41 15.18 -11.70
N HIS A 328 6.08 13.98 -11.20
CA HIS A 328 7.07 13.06 -10.65
C HIS A 328 7.99 12.49 -11.73
N THR A 329 7.44 12.14 -12.89
CA THR A 329 8.21 11.51 -13.97
C THR A 329 9.10 12.53 -14.68
N CYS A 330 8.63 13.78 -14.82
CA CYS A 330 9.32 14.91 -15.45
C CYS A 330 10.01 15.82 -14.41
N ARG A 331 10.68 15.26 -13.42
CA ARG A 331 11.26 16.04 -12.30
C ARG A 331 12.43 16.94 -12.66
N ARG A 332 13.12 16.67 -13.77
CA ARG A 332 14.31 17.44 -14.15
C ARG A 332 13.88 18.65 -14.98
N PRO A 333 14.50 19.84 -14.83
CA PRO A 333 14.11 21.03 -15.59
C PRO A 333 14.05 20.81 -17.11
N LYS A 334 14.99 20.01 -17.64
CA LYS A 334 15.04 19.65 -19.06
C LYS A 334 13.86 18.79 -19.55
N ASP A 335 13.18 18.10 -18.63
CA ASP A 335 12.03 17.23 -18.96
C ASP A 335 10.71 18.04 -18.97
N HIS A 336 10.69 19.26 -18.42
CA HIS A 336 9.47 20.08 -18.32
C HIS A 336 8.90 20.50 -19.68
N SER A 337 9.75 20.67 -20.69
CA SER A 337 9.33 20.98 -22.06
C SER A 337 8.43 19.90 -22.66
N HIS A 338 8.53 18.65 -22.19
CA HIS A 338 7.71 17.54 -22.68
C HIS A 338 6.33 17.46 -22.01
N ILE A 339 6.08 18.16 -20.90
CA ILE A 339 4.82 18.06 -20.12
C ILE A 339 3.57 18.35 -20.97
N PRO A 340 3.50 19.44 -21.77
CA PRO A 340 2.32 19.73 -22.58
C PRO A 340 1.98 18.59 -23.55
N TYR A 341 2.99 18.10 -24.26
CA TYR A 341 2.86 16.99 -25.21
C TYR A 341 2.43 15.68 -24.53
N ILE A 342 3.01 15.36 -23.37
CA ILE A 342 2.61 14.17 -22.60
C ILE A 342 1.14 14.25 -22.20
N LYS A 343 0.67 15.42 -21.74
CA LYS A 343 -0.74 15.58 -21.34
C LYS A 343 -1.69 15.31 -22.51
N GLU A 344 -1.36 15.77 -23.71
CA GLU A 344 -2.16 15.53 -24.91
C GLU A 344 -2.27 14.05 -25.26
N ILE A 345 -1.13 13.34 -25.30
CA ILE A 345 -1.10 11.90 -25.58
C ILE A 345 -1.85 11.10 -24.51
N LEU A 346 -1.65 11.46 -23.24
CA LEU A 346 -2.27 10.74 -22.13
C LEU A 346 -3.79 10.79 -22.19
N VAL A 347 -4.41 11.87 -22.66
CA VAL A 347 -5.88 11.91 -22.81
C VAL A 347 -6.36 10.77 -23.70
N LYS A 348 -5.69 10.52 -24.83
CA LYS A 348 -6.01 9.42 -25.74
C LYS A 348 -5.71 8.06 -25.10
N GLN A 349 -4.55 7.90 -24.46
CA GLN A 349 -4.17 6.62 -23.83
C GLN A 349 -5.10 6.25 -22.67
N LEU A 350 -5.48 7.20 -21.81
CA LEU A 350 -6.39 6.97 -20.70
C LEU A 350 -7.79 6.55 -21.17
N LYS A 351 -8.24 7.09 -22.32
CA LYS A 351 -9.48 6.62 -22.96
C LYS A 351 -9.33 5.17 -23.44
N ASN A 352 -8.25 4.86 -24.14
CA ASN A 352 -7.99 3.51 -24.64
C ASN A 352 -7.86 2.49 -23.50
N ILE A 353 -7.24 2.86 -22.37
CA ILE A 353 -7.12 1.99 -21.19
C ILE A 353 -8.51 1.64 -20.65
N ARG A 354 -9.38 2.64 -20.47
CA ARG A 354 -10.77 2.41 -20.01
C ARG A 354 -11.61 1.59 -20.98
N GLN A 355 -11.24 1.58 -22.25
CA GLN A 355 -11.93 0.83 -23.30
C GLN A 355 -11.27 -0.54 -23.57
N HIS A 356 -10.25 -0.93 -22.78
CA HIS A 356 -9.46 -2.15 -23.00
C HIS A 356 -8.81 -2.24 -24.40
N GLN A 357 -8.53 -1.08 -25.01
CA GLN A 357 -7.90 -0.93 -26.33
C GLN A 357 -6.45 -0.41 -26.22
N TYR A 358 -5.91 -0.33 -25.01
CA TYR A 358 -4.55 0.14 -24.78
C TYR A 358 -3.54 -0.94 -25.15
N ILE A 359 -2.61 -0.60 -26.06
CA ILE A 359 -1.51 -1.46 -26.45
C ILE A 359 -0.26 -0.95 -25.76
N VAL A 360 0.38 -1.81 -24.99
CA VAL A 360 1.61 -1.47 -24.25
C VAL A 360 2.76 -1.25 -25.24
N PRO A 361 3.46 -0.10 -25.18
CA PRO A 361 4.59 0.15 -26.07
C PRO A 361 5.80 -0.73 -25.71
N PRO A 362 6.68 -1.04 -26.69
CA PRO A 362 7.87 -1.82 -26.43
C PRO A 362 8.87 -1.06 -25.53
N LEU A 363 9.62 -1.80 -24.71
CA LEU A 363 10.64 -1.30 -23.79
C LEU A 363 11.97 -1.07 -24.52
N THR A 364 12.66 0.02 -24.21
CA THR A 364 13.99 0.31 -24.77
C THR A 364 15.08 -0.27 -23.86
N PRO A 365 15.96 -1.16 -24.37
CA PRO A 365 17.10 -1.68 -23.61
C PRO A 365 18.19 -0.62 -23.44
N VAL A 366 18.71 -0.45 -22.22
CA VAL A 366 19.81 0.46 -21.90
C VAL A 366 20.82 -0.23 -21.00
N GLU A 367 22.06 -0.36 -21.46
CA GLU A 367 23.15 -0.92 -20.66
C GLU A 367 23.64 0.06 -19.60
N ARG A 368 23.82 -0.44 -18.37
CA ARG A 368 24.41 0.29 -17.26
C ARG A 368 25.57 -0.50 -16.67
N HIS A 369 26.78 0.02 -16.78
CA HIS A 369 27.96 -0.56 -16.14
C HIS A 369 28.09 -0.05 -14.70
N LYS A 370 28.16 -0.96 -13.72
CA LYS A 370 28.44 -0.66 -12.32
C LYS A 370 29.31 -1.76 -11.72
N ASP A 371 30.39 -1.37 -11.05
CA ASP A 371 31.32 -2.29 -10.36
C ASP A 371 31.84 -3.44 -11.26
N GLY A 372 32.15 -3.12 -12.53
CA GLY A 372 32.62 -4.10 -13.53
C GLY A 372 31.55 -5.05 -14.08
N LYS A 373 30.28 -4.91 -13.66
CA LYS A 373 29.14 -5.67 -14.21
C LYS A 373 28.26 -4.79 -15.08
N THR A 374 27.83 -5.32 -16.22
CA THR A 374 26.80 -4.72 -17.07
C THR A 374 25.43 -5.15 -16.58
N ARG A 375 24.52 -4.20 -16.34
CA ARG A 375 23.10 -4.44 -16.06
C ARG A 375 22.27 -3.89 -17.20
N LEU A 376 21.39 -4.70 -17.78
CA LEU A 376 20.46 -4.27 -18.80
C LEU A 376 19.20 -3.70 -18.15
N LEU A 377 18.94 -2.41 -18.37
CA LEU A 377 17.69 -1.76 -17.97
C LEU A 377 16.70 -1.83 -19.13
N LYS A 378 15.42 -2.04 -18.81
CA LYS A 378 14.32 -2.07 -19.79
C LYS A 378 13.41 -0.88 -19.50
N ILE A 379 13.55 0.20 -20.28
CA ILE A 379 12.93 1.50 -19.99
C ILE A 379 11.69 1.71 -20.87
N ALA A 380 10.55 1.93 -20.24
CA ALA A 380 9.32 2.29 -20.94
C ALA A 380 9.33 3.78 -21.40
N PRO A 381 8.55 4.13 -22.44
CA PRO A 381 8.32 5.51 -22.86
C PRO A 381 7.88 6.44 -21.72
N LEU A 382 8.10 7.75 -21.89
CA LEU A 382 7.91 8.73 -20.81
C LEU A 382 6.43 8.90 -20.39
N ASP A 383 5.53 8.89 -21.35
CA ASP A 383 4.07 8.86 -21.18
C ASP A 383 3.63 7.57 -20.45
N ASP A 384 4.09 6.40 -20.89
CA ASP A 384 3.75 5.12 -20.24
C ASP A 384 4.29 5.05 -18.81
N ARG A 385 5.52 5.52 -18.56
CA ARG A 385 6.06 5.65 -17.19
C ARG A 385 5.21 6.56 -16.32
N SER A 386 4.57 7.59 -16.89
CA SER A 386 3.67 8.46 -16.14
C SER A 386 2.39 7.73 -15.73
N ILE A 387 1.85 6.85 -16.58
CA ILE A 387 0.69 6.01 -16.24
C ILE A 387 1.08 4.95 -15.21
N GLN A 388 2.20 4.24 -15.42
CA GLN A 388 2.75 3.28 -14.45
C GLN A 388 2.97 3.94 -13.08
N ARG A 389 3.46 5.19 -13.06
CA ARG A 389 3.66 5.95 -11.83
C ARG A 389 2.33 6.33 -11.17
N ALA A 390 1.29 6.65 -11.93
CA ALA A 390 -0.03 6.93 -11.38
C ALA A 390 -0.65 5.68 -10.74
N VAL A 391 -0.56 4.52 -11.40
CA VAL A 391 -0.95 3.22 -10.84
C VAL A 391 -0.15 2.92 -9.58
N GLN A 392 1.18 3.05 -9.64
CA GLN A 392 2.04 2.86 -8.48
C GLN A 392 1.58 3.73 -7.30
N GLN A 393 1.34 5.03 -7.50
CA GLN A 393 0.91 5.96 -6.44
C GLN A 393 -0.41 5.55 -5.79
N GLN A 394 -1.32 4.94 -6.55
CA GLN A 394 -2.61 4.49 -6.06
C GLN A 394 -2.46 3.21 -5.22
N LEU A 395 -1.77 2.19 -5.74
CA LEU A 395 -1.57 0.91 -5.06
C LEU A 395 -0.66 1.01 -3.83
N TYR A 396 0.31 1.94 -3.86
CA TYR A 396 1.24 2.13 -2.75
C TYR A 396 0.57 2.37 -1.42
N LYS A 397 -0.52 3.12 -1.44
CA LYS A 397 -1.27 3.47 -0.25
C LYS A 397 -1.77 2.23 0.46
N SER A 398 -2.30 1.26 -0.28
CA SER A 398 -2.82 0.02 0.29
C SER A 398 -1.73 -0.98 0.60
N PHE A 399 -0.71 -1.11 -0.25
CA PHE A 399 0.39 -2.05 0.01
C PHE A 399 1.22 -1.69 1.23
N GLU A 400 1.48 -0.41 1.50
CA GLU A 400 2.19 0.01 2.71
C GLU A 400 1.52 -0.45 3.99
N SER A 401 0.20 -0.66 3.98
CA SER A 401 -0.55 -1.18 5.15
C SER A 401 -0.43 -2.69 5.34
N LEU A 402 0.08 -3.43 4.34
CA LEU A 402 0.27 -4.87 4.35
C LEU A 402 1.74 -5.27 4.60
N GLN A 403 2.69 -4.43 4.14
CA GLN A 403 4.12 -4.76 4.15
C GLN A 403 4.71 -4.90 5.55
N HIS A 404 5.57 -5.91 5.73
CA HIS A 404 6.28 -6.16 6.99
C HIS A 404 7.13 -4.95 7.45
N ASP A 405 7.12 -4.64 8.75
CA ASP A 405 7.81 -3.48 9.34
C ASP A 405 9.34 -3.48 9.14
N GLN A 406 9.92 -4.65 8.87
CA GLN A 406 11.37 -4.82 8.68
C GLN A 406 11.78 -4.87 7.20
N SER A 407 10.85 -4.59 6.29
CA SER A 407 11.14 -4.32 4.87
C SER A 407 11.27 -2.81 4.65
N PHE A 408 12.37 -2.37 4.05
CA PHE A 408 12.69 -0.94 3.89
C PHE A 408 12.86 -0.50 2.43
N GLY A 409 13.16 -1.43 1.53
CA GLY A 409 13.47 -1.12 0.13
C GLY A 409 12.24 -0.65 -0.62
N TYR A 410 12.39 0.39 -1.46
CA TYR A 410 11.32 0.94 -2.30
C TYR A 410 10.06 1.41 -1.56
N ARG A 411 10.17 1.69 -0.26
CA ARG A 411 9.08 2.14 0.63
C ARG A 411 9.12 3.64 0.95
N LEU A 412 7.98 4.29 1.14
CA LEU A 412 7.88 5.76 1.18
C LEU A 412 8.29 6.23 2.56
N GLY A 413 9.23 7.17 2.64
CA GLY A 413 9.76 7.63 3.92
C GLY A 413 10.71 6.63 4.60
N LEU A 414 10.97 5.48 3.98
CA LEU A 414 11.97 4.52 4.43
C LEU A 414 13.22 4.60 3.55
N SER A 415 14.37 4.37 4.17
CA SER A 415 15.67 4.48 3.51
C SER A 415 16.68 3.51 4.11
N ARG A 416 17.88 3.45 3.50
CA ARG A 416 19.02 2.71 4.07
C ARG A 416 19.35 3.12 5.51
N LEU A 417 19.00 4.34 5.93
CA LEU A 417 19.22 4.83 7.28
C LEU A 417 18.33 4.08 8.30
N ASN A 418 17.06 3.88 7.98
CA ASN A 418 16.13 3.18 8.87
C ASN A 418 16.57 1.71 9.06
N ALA A 419 17.00 1.05 7.98
CA ALA A 419 17.57 -0.30 8.07
C ALA A 419 18.82 -0.34 8.97
N LYS A 420 19.73 0.65 8.83
CA LYS A 420 20.92 0.80 9.71
C LYS A 420 20.54 0.94 11.19
N GLU A 421 19.56 1.78 11.49
CA GLU A 421 19.07 2.01 12.85
C GLU A 421 18.46 0.74 13.46
N HIS A 422 17.67 -0.01 12.69
CA HIS A 422 17.11 -1.28 13.14
C HIS A 422 18.20 -2.32 13.42
N ILE A 423 19.20 -2.45 12.53
CA ILE A 423 20.33 -3.36 12.70
C ILE A 423 21.11 -3.03 13.98
N THR A 424 21.51 -1.77 14.15
CA THR A 424 22.28 -1.32 15.32
C THR A 424 21.49 -1.48 16.62
N SER A 425 20.20 -1.15 16.63
CA SER A 425 19.32 -1.34 17.79
C SER A 425 19.27 -2.82 18.22
N LYS A 426 19.13 -3.75 17.26
CA LYS A 426 19.06 -5.18 17.55
C LYS A 426 20.37 -5.74 18.11
N ILE A 427 21.51 -5.31 17.55
CA ILE A 427 22.83 -5.71 18.08
C ILE A 427 23.01 -5.19 19.52
N ARG A 428 22.63 -3.93 19.78
CA ARG A 428 22.67 -3.34 21.14
C ARG A 428 21.76 -4.08 22.12
N GLU A 429 20.59 -4.55 21.68
CA GLU A 429 19.69 -5.35 22.51
C GLU A 429 20.35 -6.66 22.94
N LEU A 430 21.00 -7.39 22.01
CA LEU A 430 21.71 -8.64 22.33
C LEU A 430 22.91 -8.40 23.24
N LYS A 431 23.70 -7.35 22.97
CA LYS A 431 24.84 -6.93 23.79
C LYS A 431 24.40 -6.65 25.24
N ARG A 432 23.30 -5.91 25.44
CA ARG A 432 22.72 -5.66 26.78
C ARG A 432 22.28 -6.93 27.50
N LYS A 433 21.91 -7.98 26.77
CA LYS A 433 21.56 -9.30 27.30
C LYS A 433 22.79 -10.20 27.54
N GLY A 434 24.01 -9.67 27.40
CA GLY A 434 25.25 -10.43 27.52
C GLY A 434 25.48 -11.43 26.39
N LYS A 435 24.81 -11.26 25.24
CA LYS A 435 24.89 -12.19 24.11
C LYS A 435 25.66 -11.58 22.94
N GLN A 436 26.50 -12.40 22.31
CA GLN A 436 27.17 -12.02 21.06
C GLN A 436 26.17 -12.07 19.90
N ALA A 437 26.13 -11.02 19.08
CA ALA A 437 25.29 -10.97 17.90
C ALA A 437 25.97 -11.68 16.71
N TRP A 438 25.22 -12.57 16.07
CA TRP A 438 25.60 -13.28 14.85
C TRP A 438 24.72 -12.82 13.69
N VAL A 439 25.34 -12.60 12.54
CA VAL A 439 24.72 -11.95 11.39
C VAL A 439 24.75 -12.91 10.21
N PHE A 440 23.58 -13.27 9.72
CA PHE A 440 23.40 -13.91 8.42
C PHE A 440 23.01 -12.84 7.40
N ARG A 441 23.89 -12.56 6.45
CA ARG A 441 23.63 -11.62 5.35
C ARG A 441 23.49 -12.39 4.06
N SER A 442 22.53 -12.01 3.22
CA SER A 442 22.44 -12.51 1.86
C SER A 442 21.77 -11.51 0.91
N ASP A 443 21.80 -11.86 -0.36
CA ASP A 443 21.13 -11.22 -1.48
C ASP A 443 20.34 -12.30 -2.22
N ILE A 444 19.19 -11.92 -2.78
CA ILE A 444 18.35 -12.82 -3.58
C ILE A 444 18.88 -12.82 -5.02
N ASN A 445 19.21 -14.00 -5.54
CA ASN A 445 19.84 -14.11 -6.85
C ASN A 445 18.85 -13.77 -7.98
N SER A 446 19.27 -12.90 -8.90
CA SER A 446 18.56 -12.58 -10.15
C SER A 446 17.05 -12.31 -10.02
N PHE A 447 16.59 -11.80 -8.87
CA PHE A 447 15.16 -11.73 -8.54
C PHE A 447 14.33 -11.03 -9.64
N PHE A 448 14.77 -9.86 -10.07
CA PHE A 448 14.08 -9.08 -11.11
C PHE A 448 14.12 -9.76 -12.49
N ASP A 449 15.05 -10.66 -12.75
CA ASP A 449 15.23 -11.26 -14.08
C ASP A 449 14.51 -12.63 -14.18
N GLU A 450 14.34 -13.33 -13.05
CA GLU A 450 13.86 -14.72 -13.01
C GLU A 450 12.41 -14.88 -12.50
N ILE A 451 11.85 -13.89 -11.82
CA ILE A 451 10.52 -14.04 -11.21
C ILE A 451 9.41 -14.30 -12.24
N SER A 452 8.55 -15.26 -11.93
CA SER A 452 7.41 -15.63 -12.76
C SER A 452 6.31 -14.57 -12.71
N HIS A 453 5.82 -14.16 -13.88
CA HIS A 453 4.64 -13.28 -14.00
C HIS A 453 3.39 -13.92 -13.39
N GLN A 454 3.28 -15.25 -13.42
CA GLN A 454 2.15 -15.96 -12.85
C GLN A 454 2.04 -15.73 -11.33
N VAL A 455 3.18 -15.77 -10.61
CA VAL A 455 3.21 -15.48 -9.16
C VAL A 455 2.81 -14.03 -8.89
N ALA A 456 3.28 -13.08 -9.71
CA ALA A 456 2.88 -11.67 -9.58
C ALA A 456 1.37 -11.49 -9.79
N ARG A 457 0.80 -12.17 -10.80
CA ARG A 457 -0.63 -12.12 -11.13
C ARG A 457 -1.49 -12.64 -9.99
N GLU A 458 -1.19 -13.85 -9.52
CA GLU A 458 -1.92 -14.49 -8.42
C GLU A 458 -1.98 -13.58 -7.17
N ARG A 459 -0.85 -12.94 -6.84
CA ARG A 459 -0.77 -12.01 -5.70
C ARG A 459 -1.60 -10.76 -5.87
N LEU A 460 -1.65 -10.22 -7.08
CA LEU A 460 -2.49 -9.06 -7.40
C LEU A 460 -3.98 -9.44 -7.39
N GLU A 461 -4.34 -10.59 -7.96
CA GLU A 461 -5.71 -11.12 -7.98
C GLU A 461 -6.24 -11.47 -6.58
N MET A 462 -5.37 -11.88 -5.66
CA MET A 462 -5.75 -12.06 -4.25
C MET A 462 -6.17 -10.74 -3.61
N LEU A 463 -5.41 -9.67 -3.85
CA LEU A 463 -5.62 -8.39 -3.18
C LEU A 463 -6.71 -7.53 -3.84
N TYR A 464 -6.79 -7.56 -5.16
CA TYR A 464 -7.68 -6.70 -5.95
C TYR A 464 -8.68 -7.48 -6.80
N GLN A 465 -8.76 -8.80 -6.63
CA GLN A 465 -9.78 -9.65 -7.26
C GLN A 465 -9.77 -9.52 -8.78
N ASP A 466 -10.87 -9.05 -9.39
CA ASP A 466 -11.03 -8.89 -10.83
C ASP A 466 -10.81 -7.44 -11.28
N ASP A 467 -10.07 -6.64 -10.51
CA ASP A 467 -9.82 -5.26 -10.87
C ASP A 467 -9.02 -5.16 -12.19
N PRO A 468 -9.48 -4.37 -13.17
CA PRO A 468 -8.82 -4.26 -14.48
C PRO A 468 -7.41 -3.67 -14.41
N ILE A 469 -7.00 -3.11 -13.26
CA ILE A 469 -5.62 -2.69 -13.03
C ILE A 469 -4.62 -3.85 -13.11
N ILE A 470 -5.06 -5.07 -12.79
CA ILE A 470 -4.19 -6.26 -12.77
C ILE A 470 -3.71 -6.55 -14.18
N ASP A 471 -4.62 -6.65 -15.15
CA ASP A 471 -4.26 -6.91 -16.54
C ASP A 471 -3.35 -5.82 -17.11
N LEU A 472 -3.59 -4.55 -16.76
CA LEU A 472 -2.71 -3.46 -17.16
C LEU A 472 -1.27 -3.66 -16.63
N ILE A 473 -1.13 -4.05 -15.36
CA ILE A 473 0.19 -4.35 -14.75
C ILE A 473 0.83 -5.57 -15.41
N MET A 474 0.07 -6.63 -15.65
CA MET A 474 0.56 -7.84 -16.32
C MET A 474 1.06 -7.53 -17.73
N ASN A 475 0.31 -6.73 -18.49
CA ASN A 475 0.69 -6.30 -19.83
C ASN A 475 1.98 -5.44 -19.83
N TRP A 476 2.18 -4.59 -18.82
CA TRP A 476 3.45 -3.86 -18.67
C TRP A 476 4.65 -4.76 -18.35
N MET A 477 4.45 -5.81 -17.55
CA MET A 477 5.52 -6.76 -17.23
C MET A 477 5.87 -7.66 -18.42
N ALA A 478 4.88 -7.99 -19.24
CA ALA A 478 5.03 -8.77 -20.46
C ALA A 478 5.39 -7.91 -21.70
N ALA A 479 5.61 -6.60 -21.53
CA ALA A 479 5.89 -5.69 -22.63
C ALA A 479 7.10 -6.14 -23.45
N PRO A 480 7.01 -6.15 -24.80
CA PRO A 480 8.11 -6.59 -25.65
C PRO A 480 9.31 -5.65 -25.52
N VAL A 481 10.52 -6.19 -25.56
CA VAL A 481 11.75 -5.38 -25.59
C VAL A 481 12.15 -5.11 -27.04
N GLN A 482 12.49 -3.86 -27.38
CA GLN A 482 12.95 -3.47 -28.71
C GLN A 482 14.21 -4.26 -29.09
N GLY A 483 14.18 -4.91 -30.26
CA GLY A 483 15.31 -5.72 -30.75
C GLY A 483 15.45 -7.10 -30.12
N ALA A 484 14.51 -7.52 -29.27
CA ALA A 484 14.44 -8.88 -28.74
C ALA A 484 14.20 -9.89 -29.86
N THR A 485 14.97 -10.98 -29.86
CA THR A 485 14.89 -12.07 -30.84
C THR A 485 14.23 -13.32 -30.26
N SER A 486 13.98 -13.37 -28.95
CA SER A 486 13.36 -14.54 -28.29
C SER A 486 12.37 -14.16 -27.19
N SER A 487 11.38 -15.02 -26.96
CA SER A 487 10.41 -14.87 -25.87
C SER A 487 11.02 -15.00 -24.46
N LEU A 488 12.24 -15.57 -24.35
CA LEU A 488 12.99 -15.68 -23.10
C LEU A 488 13.42 -14.30 -22.56
N GLU A 489 13.44 -13.27 -23.40
CA GLU A 489 13.77 -11.90 -23.01
C GLU A 489 12.62 -11.18 -22.26
N ASN A 490 11.42 -11.80 -22.23
CA ASN A 490 10.21 -11.28 -21.57
C ASN A 490 9.92 -11.91 -20.19
N LYS A 491 10.89 -12.58 -19.57
CA LYS A 491 10.78 -13.02 -18.17
C LYS A 491 11.22 -11.93 -17.18
N GLY A 492 10.73 -12.04 -15.94
CA GLY A 492 11.08 -11.15 -14.84
C GLY A 492 10.34 -9.81 -14.85
N LEU A 493 10.71 -8.94 -13.91
CA LEU A 493 10.21 -7.59 -13.74
C LEU A 493 11.11 -6.59 -14.48
N PRO A 494 10.59 -5.75 -15.40
CA PRO A 494 11.38 -4.78 -16.15
C PRO A 494 12.17 -3.79 -15.26
N GLN A 495 13.49 -3.94 -15.19
CA GLN A 495 14.34 -3.02 -14.43
C GLN A 495 14.32 -1.61 -15.05
N GLY A 496 13.65 -0.67 -14.38
CA GLY A 496 13.45 0.71 -14.87
C GLY A 496 11.99 1.11 -15.02
N SER A 497 11.07 0.14 -14.95
CA SER A 497 9.64 0.38 -14.81
C SER A 497 9.30 0.94 -13.42
N PRO A 498 8.48 1.99 -13.31
CA PRO A 498 7.95 2.47 -12.03
C PRO A 498 7.16 1.42 -11.25
N ILE A 499 6.50 0.45 -11.91
CA ILE A 499 5.64 -0.53 -11.23
C ILE A 499 6.46 -1.71 -10.67
N SER A 500 7.56 -2.11 -11.30
CA SER A 500 8.34 -3.28 -10.89
C SER A 500 8.74 -3.33 -9.40
N PRO A 501 9.17 -2.22 -8.76
CA PRO A 501 9.51 -2.24 -7.33
C PRO A 501 8.35 -2.60 -6.40
N ILE A 502 7.12 -2.18 -6.72
CA ILE A 502 5.96 -2.45 -5.86
C ILE A 502 5.55 -3.93 -5.95
N VAL A 503 5.61 -4.50 -7.16
CA VAL A 503 5.34 -5.92 -7.42
C VAL A 503 6.42 -6.80 -6.78
N ALA A 504 7.69 -6.39 -6.86
CA ALA A 504 8.79 -7.08 -6.21
C ALA A 504 8.56 -7.20 -4.69
N ASN A 505 8.19 -6.10 -4.04
CA ASN A 505 7.90 -6.10 -2.61
C ASN A 505 6.66 -6.90 -2.24
N LEU A 506 5.64 -6.95 -3.10
CA LEU A 506 4.45 -7.78 -2.89
C LEU A 506 4.81 -9.26 -2.84
N ILE A 507 5.66 -9.72 -3.76
CA ILE A 507 6.11 -11.12 -3.81
C ILE A 507 7.05 -11.46 -2.65
N LEU A 508 7.95 -10.54 -2.30
CA LEU A 508 8.90 -10.75 -1.20
C LEU A 508 8.28 -10.60 0.19
N ASP A 509 6.99 -10.25 0.30
CA ASP A 509 6.29 -10.18 1.57
C ASP A 509 6.12 -11.58 2.20
N ASP A 510 5.95 -12.63 1.38
CA ASP A 510 5.94 -14.04 1.85
C ASP A 510 7.21 -14.39 2.58
N PHE A 511 8.33 -14.06 1.96
CA PHE A 511 9.65 -14.28 2.54
C PHE A 511 9.79 -13.56 3.88
N ASP A 512 9.31 -12.31 3.98
CA ASP A 512 9.35 -11.57 5.25
C ASP A 512 8.47 -12.24 6.32
N ASN A 513 7.27 -12.67 5.95
CA ASN A 513 6.33 -13.34 6.84
C ASN A 513 6.85 -14.71 7.31
N ASP A 514 7.44 -15.51 6.43
CA ASP A 514 8.03 -16.81 6.80
C ASP A 514 9.18 -16.66 7.79
N MET A 515 10.05 -15.68 7.54
CA MET A 515 11.16 -15.38 8.43
C MET A 515 10.65 -14.90 9.78
N GLN A 516 9.63 -14.04 9.83
CA GLN A 516 9.00 -13.61 11.07
C GLN A 516 8.40 -14.79 11.85
N HIS A 517 7.68 -15.68 11.17
CA HIS A 517 7.06 -16.86 11.77
C HIS A 517 8.08 -17.88 12.30
N ALA A 518 9.25 -17.96 11.67
CA ALA A 518 10.40 -18.72 12.20
C ALA A 518 11.03 -18.05 13.46
N GLY A 519 10.49 -16.91 13.91
CA GLY A 519 11.00 -16.14 15.04
C GLY A 519 12.28 -15.38 14.70
N LEU A 520 12.54 -15.12 13.42
CA LEU A 520 13.76 -14.48 12.94
C LEU A 520 13.52 -12.99 12.70
N ASN A 521 14.50 -12.17 13.09
CA ASN A 521 14.49 -10.73 12.81
C ASN A 521 15.19 -10.49 11.47
N CYS A 522 14.40 -10.47 10.39
CA CYS A 522 14.88 -10.30 9.02
C CYS A 522 14.69 -8.85 8.59
N ILE A 523 15.81 -8.14 8.39
CA ILE A 523 15.84 -6.76 7.92
C ILE A 523 16.15 -6.78 6.43
N ARG A 524 15.16 -6.46 5.60
CA ARG A 524 15.23 -6.55 4.14
C ARG A 524 15.21 -5.17 3.49
N PHE A 525 16.02 -5.00 2.45
CA PHE A 525 16.04 -3.84 1.58
C PHE A 525 16.08 -4.30 0.13
N ALA A 526 14.91 -4.36 -0.52
CA ALA A 526 14.75 -4.95 -1.84
C ALA A 526 15.17 -6.43 -1.83
N ASP A 527 16.18 -6.79 -2.62
CA ASP A 527 16.80 -8.12 -2.76
C ASP A 527 17.90 -8.39 -1.71
N ASP A 528 18.46 -7.37 -1.08
CA ASP A 528 19.47 -7.47 -0.03
C ASP A 528 18.80 -7.62 1.36
N PHE A 529 19.26 -8.56 2.20
CA PHE A 529 18.74 -8.71 3.57
C PHE A 529 19.77 -9.17 4.60
N VAL A 530 19.45 -8.94 5.87
CA VAL A 530 20.26 -9.34 7.04
C VAL A 530 19.35 -9.93 8.13
N VAL A 531 19.76 -11.05 8.71
CA VAL A 531 19.15 -11.66 9.89
C VAL A 531 20.11 -11.60 11.07
N ILE A 532 19.64 -11.06 12.19
CA ILE A 532 20.44 -10.91 13.42
C ILE A 532 19.97 -11.93 14.45
N THR A 533 20.89 -12.76 14.91
CA THR A 533 20.65 -13.86 15.86
C THR A 533 21.63 -13.82 17.03
N ASP A 534 21.40 -14.63 18.05
CA ASP A 534 22.25 -14.68 19.26
C ASP A 534 23.30 -15.81 19.26
N SER A 535 23.42 -16.55 18.15
CA SER A 535 24.38 -17.64 18.00
C SER A 535 24.55 -18.03 16.53
N GLU A 536 25.74 -18.50 16.16
CA GLU A 536 26.02 -18.98 14.81
C GLU A 536 25.06 -20.08 14.36
N LYS A 537 24.77 -21.04 15.25
CA LYS A 537 23.83 -22.14 14.98
C LYS A 537 22.43 -21.63 14.61
N LYS A 538 21.96 -20.53 15.22
CA LYS A 538 20.69 -19.90 14.82
C LYS A 538 20.81 -19.16 13.50
N ALA A 539 21.94 -18.52 13.21
CA ALA A 539 22.18 -17.91 11.90
C ALA A 539 22.17 -18.97 10.76
N GLN A 540 22.75 -20.16 10.99
CA GLN A 540 22.69 -21.28 10.04
C GLN A 540 21.25 -21.79 9.85
N LYS A 541 20.48 -21.91 10.94
CA LYS A 541 19.05 -22.24 10.84
C LYS A 541 18.27 -21.17 10.07
N ALA A 542 18.58 -19.89 10.28
CA ALA A 542 17.99 -18.79 9.54
C ALA A 542 18.30 -18.86 8.04
N GLN A 543 19.52 -19.24 7.68
CA GLN A 543 19.90 -19.49 6.28
C GLN A 543 19.07 -20.62 5.67
N GLN A 544 18.84 -21.72 6.39
CA GLN A 544 18.01 -22.81 5.89
C GLN A 544 16.54 -22.40 5.75
N ALA A 545 15.99 -21.65 6.72
CA ALA A 545 14.63 -21.11 6.63
C ALA A 545 14.48 -20.20 5.40
N ALA A 546 15.44 -19.30 5.17
CA ALA A 546 15.46 -18.43 4.00
C ALA A 546 15.53 -19.21 2.67
N LYS A 547 16.33 -20.28 2.61
CA LYS A 547 16.39 -21.16 1.42
C LYS A 547 15.07 -21.85 1.14
N ASN A 548 14.41 -22.37 2.18
CA ASN A 548 13.14 -23.06 2.05
C ASN A 548 12.06 -22.11 1.53
N SER A 549 11.92 -20.92 2.15
CA SER A 549 10.93 -19.92 1.75
C SER A 549 11.13 -19.44 0.30
N LEU A 550 12.37 -19.11 -0.09
CA LEU A 550 12.63 -18.67 -1.49
C LEU A 550 12.41 -19.78 -2.53
N ALA A 551 12.62 -21.04 -2.15
CA ALA A 551 12.42 -22.17 -3.05
C ALA A 551 10.95 -22.34 -3.47
N GLU A 552 9.99 -21.90 -2.65
CA GLU A 552 8.55 -21.90 -2.99
C GLU A 552 8.26 -21.04 -4.23
N HIS A 553 9.02 -19.95 -4.42
CA HIS A 553 8.93 -19.10 -5.59
C HIS A 553 9.92 -19.46 -6.70
N LYS A 554 10.63 -20.59 -6.57
CA LYS A 554 11.72 -21.03 -7.46
C LYS A 554 12.88 -20.02 -7.54
N ILE A 555 13.14 -19.31 -6.43
CA ILE A 555 14.21 -18.32 -6.32
C ILE A 555 15.30 -18.86 -5.39
N THR A 556 16.55 -18.43 -5.60
CA THR A 556 17.69 -18.90 -4.82
C THR A 556 18.48 -17.77 -4.18
N LEU A 557 19.25 -18.09 -3.14
CA LEU A 557 20.19 -17.15 -2.52
C LEU A 557 21.44 -16.99 -3.39
N ASN A 558 21.99 -15.78 -3.40
CA ASN A 558 23.26 -15.49 -4.05
C ASN A 558 24.44 -16.02 -3.22
N SER A 559 24.90 -17.24 -3.55
CA SER A 559 25.97 -17.95 -2.81
C SER A 559 27.25 -17.12 -2.62
N LYS A 560 27.60 -16.22 -3.55
CA LYS A 560 28.79 -15.36 -3.46
C LYS A 560 28.63 -14.19 -2.49
N LYS A 561 27.39 -13.72 -2.26
CA LYS A 561 27.08 -12.62 -1.34
C LYS A 561 26.57 -13.10 0.02
N THR A 562 26.22 -14.38 0.13
CA THR A 562 25.80 -15.01 1.38
C THR A 562 26.97 -15.14 2.35
N SER A 563 26.78 -14.73 3.60
CA SER A 563 27.78 -14.91 4.67
C SER A 563 27.14 -15.00 6.06
N ILE A 564 27.79 -15.74 6.96
CA ILE A 564 27.47 -15.79 8.39
C ILE A 564 28.73 -15.33 9.14
N ARG A 565 28.61 -14.31 9.99
CA ARG A 565 29.74 -13.73 10.75
C ARG A 565 29.30 -13.21 12.11
N SER A 566 30.23 -13.07 13.05
CA SER A 566 29.98 -12.32 14.27
C SER A 566 29.89 -10.82 13.97
N ALA A 567 29.00 -10.10 14.65
CA ALA A 567 28.96 -8.64 14.56
C ALA A 567 30.26 -7.98 15.05
N ALA A 568 31.04 -8.68 15.88
CA ALA A 568 32.35 -8.21 16.36
C ALA A 568 33.40 -8.17 15.24
N ASP A 569 33.37 -9.15 14.32
CA ASP A 569 34.28 -9.21 13.16
C ASP A 569 33.90 -8.18 12.08
N GLY A 570 32.68 -7.65 12.18
CA GLY A 570 32.11 -6.67 11.30
C GLY A 570 31.58 -7.21 9.99
N PHE A 571 30.67 -6.43 9.38
CA PHE A 571 30.06 -6.75 8.09
C PHE A 571 29.61 -5.49 7.36
N GLN A 572 29.46 -5.59 6.03
CA GLN A 572 28.95 -4.48 5.21
C GLN A 572 27.51 -4.72 4.79
N PHE A 573 26.68 -3.68 4.82
CA PHE A 573 25.29 -3.71 4.33
C PHE A 573 24.82 -2.31 3.93
N LEU A 574 24.21 -2.17 2.75
CA LEU A 574 23.67 -0.90 2.21
C LEU A 574 24.64 0.30 2.23
N GLY A 575 25.93 0.03 2.00
CA GLY A 575 26.98 1.04 2.02
C GLY A 575 27.37 1.51 3.42
N TYR A 576 27.02 0.76 4.46
CA TYR A 576 27.55 0.90 5.81
C TYR A 576 28.44 -0.29 6.17
N THR A 577 29.43 -0.04 7.02
CA THR A 577 30.23 -1.06 7.70
C THR A 577 29.83 -1.08 9.18
N PHE A 578 29.34 -2.23 9.64
CA PHE A 578 28.94 -2.46 11.01
C PHE A 578 30.06 -3.18 11.75
N VAL A 579 30.44 -2.71 12.92
CA VAL A 579 31.40 -3.36 13.82
C VAL A 579 30.91 -3.20 15.25
N ASN A 580 30.70 -4.30 15.95
CA ASN A 580 29.98 -4.32 17.22
C ASN A 580 28.61 -3.61 17.08
N ASP A 581 28.38 -2.58 17.88
CA ASP A 581 27.18 -1.74 17.90
C ASP A 581 27.34 -0.39 17.17
N MET A 582 28.41 -0.24 16.38
CA MET A 582 28.69 0.93 15.55
C MET A 582 28.36 0.65 14.08
N ALA A 583 27.95 1.70 13.36
CA ALA A 583 27.74 1.68 11.91
C ALA A 583 28.40 2.90 11.27
N LEU A 584 29.36 2.65 10.37
CA LEU A 584 30.17 3.66 9.69
C LEU A 584 29.78 3.71 8.20
N ASP A 585 29.73 4.88 7.58
CA ASP A 585 29.52 4.98 6.13
C ASP A 585 30.74 4.43 5.38
N THR A 586 30.51 3.58 4.37
CA THR A 586 31.59 3.05 3.53
C THR A 586 31.96 4.10 2.47
N PRO A 587 33.23 4.54 2.35
CA PRO A 587 33.62 5.54 1.37
C PRO A 587 33.35 5.06 -0.06
N ARG A 588 32.66 5.89 -0.86
CA ARG A 588 32.30 5.57 -2.25
C ARG A 588 33.56 5.62 -3.14
N LYS A 589 33.94 4.51 -3.77
CA LYS A 589 34.88 4.52 -4.89
C LYS A 589 34.21 5.22 -6.10
N ASN A 590 34.84 6.28 -6.60
CA ASN A 590 34.60 7.13 -7.79
C ASN A 590 33.32 6.93 -8.64
N LYS A 591 32.63 8.05 -8.94
CA LYS A 591 31.51 8.14 -9.89
C LYS A 591 31.95 7.73 -11.31
N VAL A 592 31.27 6.74 -11.88
CA VAL A 592 31.41 6.30 -13.29
C VAL A 592 30.90 7.40 -14.24
N ARG A 593 31.69 7.75 -15.27
CA ARG A 593 31.30 8.60 -16.41
C ARG A 593 30.35 7.84 -17.34
N TYR A 594 29.29 8.51 -17.79
CA TYR A 594 28.39 8.01 -18.83
C TYR A 594 29.08 8.10 -20.19
N ASN A 595 29.32 6.96 -20.85
CA ASN A 595 29.60 6.94 -22.29
C ASN A 595 28.31 6.51 -23.00
N GLN A 596 27.64 7.46 -23.64
CA GLN A 596 26.65 7.14 -24.67
C GLN A 596 27.45 6.83 -25.94
N LYS A 597 27.49 5.57 -26.36
CA LYS A 597 27.80 5.24 -27.75
C LYS A 597 26.56 5.56 -28.57
N THR A 598 26.49 6.76 -29.13
CA THR A 598 25.60 7.06 -30.26
C THR A 598 26.27 6.54 -31.53
N THR A 599 25.61 5.60 -32.19
CA THR A 599 25.83 5.28 -33.61
C THR A 599 25.68 6.57 -34.42
N GLN A 600 26.73 6.93 -35.16
CA GLN A 600 26.78 8.10 -36.03
C GLN A 600 25.84 7.92 -37.22
N PRO A 601 24.96 8.88 -37.53
CA PRO A 601 24.43 9.06 -38.87
C PRO A 601 25.42 9.84 -39.73
N THR A 602 25.42 9.51 -41.02
CA THR A 602 26.17 10.04 -42.15
C THR A 602 26.29 11.56 -42.20
N LYS A 603 27.48 12.02 -42.59
CA LYS A 603 27.82 13.43 -42.87
C LYS A 603 27.09 13.90 -44.14
N GLU A 604 26.17 14.83 -43.98
CA GLU A 604 25.89 15.85 -44.99
C GLU A 604 26.44 17.17 -44.45
N GLU A 605 27.29 17.80 -45.27
CA GLU A 605 27.88 19.11 -45.03
C GLU A 605 26.79 20.16 -45.22
N ASP A 606 26.47 20.90 -44.16
CA ASP A 606 25.78 22.18 -44.26
C ASP A 606 26.35 23.12 -43.19
N ASP A 607 26.63 24.34 -43.64
CA ASP A 607 27.46 25.35 -43.00
C ASP A 607 27.18 25.58 -41.51
N ALA A 608 28.26 25.61 -40.72
CA ALA A 608 28.22 26.00 -39.32
C ALA A 608 27.65 27.44 -39.20
N PRO A 609 26.51 27.65 -38.51
CA PRO A 609 26.12 28.99 -38.14
C PRO A 609 27.15 29.50 -37.15
N GLN A 610 27.74 30.65 -37.47
CA GLN A 610 28.59 31.40 -36.55
C GLN A 610 27.93 31.47 -35.17
N ILE A 611 28.73 31.28 -34.13
CA ILE A 611 28.34 31.41 -32.73
C ILE A 611 27.68 32.79 -32.58
N LYS A 612 26.35 32.85 -32.59
CA LYS A 612 25.63 34.04 -32.17
C LYS A 612 26.03 34.28 -30.72
N GLU A 613 26.67 35.42 -30.50
CA GLU A 613 26.95 35.95 -29.19
C GLU A 613 25.73 35.74 -28.29
N ARG A 614 25.99 35.23 -27.09
CA ARG A 614 24.95 35.12 -26.07
C ARG A 614 24.26 36.49 -25.96
N PRO A 615 22.92 36.56 -25.99
CA PRO A 615 22.24 37.82 -25.75
C PRO A 615 22.75 38.37 -24.43
N SER A 616 23.24 39.61 -24.49
CA SER A 616 23.63 40.39 -23.32
C SER A 616 22.48 40.32 -22.31
N LEU A 617 22.83 40.01 -21.06
CA LEU A 617 21.92 39.99 -19.94
C LEU A 617 21.06 41.25 -19.97
N SER A 618 19.77 41.09 -20.26
CA SER A 618 18.78 42.14 -20.08
C SER A 618 18.58 42.34 -18.57
N TYR A 619 19.40 43.24 -18.04
CA TYR A 619 19.20 44.06 -16.84
C TYR A 619 18.04 43.62 -15.92
N ILE A 620 18.33 42.78 -14.92
CA ILE A 620 17.43 42.56 -13.78
C ILE A 620 17.72 43.64 -12.75
N GLY A 621 17.02 44.77 -12.87
CA GLY A 621 16.95 45.81 -11.84
C GLY A 621 18.14 46.77 -11.78
N GLU A 622 17.87 48.00 -11.31
CA GLU A 622 18.88 49.03 -11.06
C GLU A 622 19.93 48.54 -10.06
N GLN A 623 21.19 48.57 -10.49
CA GLN A 623 22.34 48.37 -9.62
C GLN A 623 22.51 49.62 -8.75
N THR A 624 21.82 49.64 -7.61
CA THR A 624 22.08 50.64 -6.57
C THR A 624 23.40 50.28 -5.90
N ALA A 625 24.36 51.20 -5.98
CA ALA A 625 25.65 51.02 -5.36
C ALA A 625 25.52 50.94 -3.82
N ILE A 626 26.28 50.00 -3.25
CA ILE A 626 26.78 49.90 -1.86
C ILE A 626 25.99 48.98 -0.91
N GLY A 627 26.58 47.78 -0.69
CA GLY A 627 26.21 46.76 0.28
C GLY A 627 26.70 45.37 -0.16
N GLN A 628 27.44 44.64 0.67
CA GLN A 628 27.87 43.27 0.33
C GLN A 628 26.67 42.31 0.39
N SER A 629 26.53 41.47 -0.64
CA SER A 629 25.56 40.36 -0.65
C SER A 629 26.27 39.07 -0.27
N LEU A 630 25.91 38.50 0.88
CA LEU A 630 26.49 37.24 1.35
C LEU A 630 25.71 36.06 0.76
N ILE A 631 26.32 35.31 -0.14
CA ILE A 631 25.70 34.14 -0.79
C ILE A 631 26.31 32.87 -0.21
N ILE A 632 25.48 32.05 0.44
CA ILE A 632 25.90 30.80 1.05
C ILE A 632 25.25 29.65 0.28
N SER A 633 26.08 28.76 -0.26
CA SER A 633 25.65 27.60 -1.03
C SER A 633 26.54 26.38 -0.78
N GLY A 634 26.03 25.19 -1.09
CA GLY A 634 26.75 23.93 -0.93
C GLY A 634 26.37 23.17 0.34
N SER A 635 27.34 22.47 0.95
CA SER A 635 27.12 21.70 2.18
C SER A 635 26.69 22.60 3.35
N SER A 636 25.99 22.02 4.33
CA SER A 636 25.46 22.72 5.49
C SER A 636 26.53 23.55 6.19
N CYS A 637 26.16 24.75 6.63
CA CYS A 637 27.04 25.67 7.36
C CYS A 637 26.32 26.18 8.61
N LEU A 638 27.05 26.44 9.68
CA LEU A 638 26.62 27.15 10.86
C LEU A 638 26.91 28.64 10.68
N ILE A 639 25.89 29.48 10.81
CA ILE A 639 25.98 30.93 10.69
C ILE A 639 25.72 31.53 12.07
N LYS A 640 26.75 32.13 12.65
CA LYS A 640 26.71 32.75 13.98
C LYS A 640 27.17 34.20 13.91
N ILE A 641 26.93 34.94 15.00
CA ILE A 641 27.43 36.29 15.16
C ILE A 641 28.42 36.35 16.31
N GLN A 642 29.57 36.94 16.06
CA GLN A 642 30.64 37.10 17.05
C GLN A 642 31.30 38.47 16.82
N GLN A 643 31.44 39.28 17.87
CA GLN A 643 32.08 40.60 17.80
C GLN A 643 31.61 41.47 16.61
N ASN A 644 30.29 41.52 16.37
CA ASN A 644 29.65 42.26 15.27
C ASN A 644 30.01 41.79 13.85
N HIS A 645 30.51 40.56 13.71
CA HIS A 645 30.79 39.90 12.45
C HIS A 645 29.88 38.68 12.26
N ILE A 646 29.38 38.50 11.04
CA ILE A 646 28.71 37.28 10.60
C ILE A 646 29.81 36.26 10.30
N ILE A 647 29.80 35.17 11.07
CA ILE A 647 30.73 34.06 10.96
C ILE A 647 30.00 32.87 10.32
N VAL A 648 30.55 32.35 9.22
CA VAL A 648 30.06 31.15 8.54
C VAL A 648 31.07 30.03 8.74
N GLU A 649 30.66 28.98 9.44
CA GLU A 649 31.48 27.81 9.74
C GLU A 649 30.92 26.55 9.07
N ARG A 650 31.82 25.63 8.73
CA ARG A 650 31.48 24.27 8.27
C ARG A 650 32.45 23.30 8.91
N ASP A 651 31.94 22.26 9.57
CA ASP A 651 32.75 21.24 10.25
C ASP A 651 33.82 21.87 11.18
N GLU A 652 33.42 22.89 11.96
CA GLU A 652 34.26 23.68 12.87
C GLU A 652 35.38 24.51 12.19
N GLN A 653 35.38 24.60 10.85
CA GLN A 653 36.29 25.46 10.10
C GLN A 653 35.61 26.76 9.66
N LEU A 654 36.31 27.89 9.82
CA LEU A 654 35.87 29.20 9.34
C LEU A 654 35.88 29.24 7.80
N ILE A 655 34.72 29.47 7.19
CA ILE A 655 34.55 29.56 5.73
C ILE A 655 34.51 31.01 5.28
N ALA A 656 33.80 31.86 6.02
CA ALA A 656 33.69 33.28 5.71
C ALA A 656 33.40 34.08 6.98
N GLU A 657 33.93 35.31 7.01
CA GLU A 657 33.69 36.32 8.04
C GLU A 657 33.39 37.65 7.35
N SER A 658 32.33 38.33 7.77
CA SER A 658 31.97 39.65 7.22
C SER A 658 31.41 40.56 8.32
N PRO A 659 31.83 41.83 8.41
CA PRO A 659 31.24 42.79 9.34
C PRO A 659 29.76 42.98 9.05
N ILE A 660 28.89 42.83 10.05
CA ILE A 660 27.43 42.86 9.83
C ILE A 660 26.96 44.18 9.19
N GLY A 661 27.59 45.31 9.55
CA GLY A 661 27.25 46.63 9.00
C GLY A 661 27.56 46.81 7.51
N GLN A 662 28.31 45.90 6.89
CA GLN A 662 28.61 45.92 5.46
C GLN A 662 27.72 44.98 4.64
N VAL A 663 26.95 44.10 5.30
CA VAL A 663 26.10 43.11 4.64
C VAL A 663 24.69 43.68 4.48
N GLN A 664 24.18 43.73 3.26
CA GLN A 664 22.83 44.24 2.97
C GLN A 664 21.79 43.11 2.85
N GLN A 665 22.23 41.97 2.33
CA GLN A 665 21.38 40.80 2.16
C GLN A 665 22.18 39.50 2.27
N ILE A 666 21.50 38.46 2.73
CA ILE A 666 22.03 37.11 2.84
C ILE A 666 21.14 36.17 2.01
N LEU A 667 21.73 35.45 1.07
CA LEU A 667 21.05 34.45 0.26
C LEU A 667 21.51 33.04 0.66
N LEU A 668 20.58 32.25 1.21
CA LEU A 668 20.83 30.88 1.65
C LEU A 668 20.31 29.89 0.60
N PHE A 669 21.23 29.12 0.00
CA PHE A 669 20.91 28.09 -0.99
C PHE A 669 21.09 26.69 -0.42
N GLY A 670 20.01 26.15 0.14
CA GLY A 670 20.00 24.84 0.76
C GLY A 670 19.76 24.90 2.25
N GLN A 671 20.27 23.90 2.96
CA GLN A 671 20.05 23.72 4.39
C GLN A 671 21.29 24.29 5.11
N HIS A 672 21.17 25.52 5.61
CA HIS A 672 22.19 26.17 6.44
C HIS A 672 21.55 26.55 7.78
N TYR A 673 22.30 26.42 8.86
CA TYR A 673 21.83 26.69 10.20
C TYR A 673 22.19 28.12 10.60
N LEU A 674 21.19 28.97 10.81
CA LEU A 674 21.38 30.32 11.34
C LEU A 674 21.03 30.33 12.82
N THR A 675 22.01 30.66 13.67
CA THR A 675 21.77 30.77 15.13
C THR A 675 20.78 31.89 15.43
N TYR A 676 20.03 31.75 16.52
CA TYR A 676 19.05 32.78 16.91
C TYR A 676 19.68 34.17 17.15
N PRO A 677 20.84 34.30 17.84
CA PRO A 677 21.52 35.59 17.95
C PRO A 677 21.90 36.20 16.60
N ALA A 678 22.39 35.38 15.66
CA ALA A 678 22.72 35.86 14.32
C ALA A 678 21.47 36.29 13.55
N GLN A 679 20.38 35.52 13.62
CA GLN A 679 19.12 35.89 13.00
C GLN A 679 18.56 37.21 13.56
N LYS A 680 18.61 37.37 14.89
CA LYS A 680 18.17 38.60 15.55
C LYS A 680 19.01 39.79 15.11
N ALA A 681 20.33 39.68 15.15
CA ALA A 681 21.23 40.77 14.76
C ALA A 681 21.10 41.14 13.28
N VAL A 682 20.97 40.15 12.38
CA VAL A 682 20.71 40.37 10.94
C VAL A 682 19.43 41.18 10.75
N LEU A 683 18.36 40.85 11.48
CA LEU A 683 17.13 41.63 11.42
C LEU A 683 17.27 43.02 12.04
N GLU A 684 17.91 43.18 13.20
CA GLU A 684 18.12 44.50 13.82
C GLU A 684 18.90 45.47 12.92
N HIS A 685 19.81 44.94 12.08
CA HIS A 685 20.55 45.70 11.07
C HIS A 685 19.80 45.86 9.73
N ASN A 686 18.51 45.51 9.68
CA ASN A 686 17.65 45.56 8.48
C ASN A 686 18.20 44.77 7.28
N ILE A 687 18.95 43.71 7.54
CA ILE A 687 19.53 42.85 6.50
C ILE A 687 18.47 41.86 6.02
N LYS A 688 18.27 41.78 4.70
CA LYS A 688 17.28 40.88 4.10
C LYS A 688 17.81 39.45 4.03
N LEU A 689 17.06 38.50 4.56
CA LEU A 689 17.41 37.09 4.59
C LEU A 689 16.57 36.31 3.59
N HIS A 690 17.17 35.85 2.51
CA HIS A 690 16.52 35.11 1.44
C HIS A 690 16.77 33.61 1.59
N TYR A 691 15.71 32.82 1.52
CA TYR A 691 15.76 31.37 1.62
C TYR A 691 15.46 30.76 0.25
N SER A 692 16.34 29.87 -0.19
CA SER A 692 16.20 29.08 -1.40
C SER A 692 16.56 27.61 -1.12
N ARG A 693 15.92 26.68 -1.83
CA ARG A 693 16.36 25.26 -1.81
C ARG A 693 17.72 25.13 -2.48
N SER A 694 18.43 24.03 -2.19
CA SER A 694 19.73 23.71 -2.82
C SER A 694 19.67 23.63 -4.36
N GLY A 695 18.50 23.39 -4.93
CA GLY A 695 18.25 23.44 -6.38
C GLY A 695 17.87 24.82 -6.93
N GLY A 696 18.02 25.91 -6.18
CA GLY A 696 17.77 27.28 -6.63
C GLY A 696 16.31 27.76 -6.57
N LYS A 697 15.37 26.92 -6.11
CA LYS A 697 13.96 27.34 -5.92
C LYS A 697 13.84 28.29 -4.73
N TYR A 698 13.44 29.54 -4.97
CA TYR A 698 13.15 30.54 -3.94
C TYR A 698 11.98 30.10 -3.04
N ILE A 699 12.17 30.22 -1.72
CA ILE A 699 11.20 29.84 -0.68
C ILE A 699 10.54 31.10 -0.11
N GLY A 700 11.30 32.17 0.10
CA GLY A 700 10.81 33.41 0.68
C GLY A 700 11.92 34.21 1.35
N SER A 701 11.56 35.34 1.96
CA SER A 701 12.51 36.20 2.68
C SER A 701 12.01 36.60 4.06
N LEU A 702 12.96 36.87 4.94
CA LEU A 702 12.76 37.47 6.25
C LEU A 702 13.44 38.86 6.26
N GLN A 703 12.73 39.89 6.71
CA GLN A 703 13.24 41.26 6.77
C GLN A 703 12.69 41.95 8.02
N SER A 704 13.50 42.83 8.61
CA SER A 704 13.05 43.82 9.58
C SER A 704 12.65 45.09 8.83
N GLY A 705 11.49 45.66 9.16
CA GLY A 705 11.08 46.96 8.63
C GLY A 705 9.58 47.21 8.70
N SER A 706 9.23 48.49 8.82
CA SER A 706 7.86 49.01 8.66
C SER A 706 7.34 48.72 7.24
N PRO A 707 6.05 48.39 7.07
CA PRO A 707 5.49 48.02 5.78
C PRO A 707 5.64 49.16 4.75
N THR A 708 6.06 48.82 3.54
CA THR A 708 5.81 49.69 2.39
C THR A 708 4.31 49.76 2.11
N LEU A 709 3.82 50.81 1.44
CA LEU A 709 2.41 50.95 1.04
C LEU A 709 1.86 49.71 0.31
N SER A 710 2.70 49.03 -0.48
CA SER A 710 2.37 47.78 -1.18
C SER A 710 2.24 46.54 -0.29
N GLN A 711 2.78 46.59 0.94
CA GLN A 711 2.85 45.46 1.88
C GLN A 711 1.91 45.63 3.09
N LEU A 712 1.27 46.79 3.23
CA LEU A 712 0.38 47.14 4.34
C LEU A 712 -0.77 46.14 4.53
N ASN A 713 -1.39 45.68 3.44
CA ASN A 713 -2.44 44.64 3.47
C ASN A 713 -1.93 43.28 3.96
N PHE A 714 -0.69 42.91 3.60
CA PHE A 714 -0.08 41.65 4.06
C PHE A 714 0.25 41.72 5.54
N TRP A 715 0.82 42.85 6.00
CA TRP A 715 1.10 43.11 7.40
C TRP A 715 -0.16 43.16 8.27
N GLN A 716 -1.24 43.79 7.80
CA GLN A 716 -2.52 43.74 8.49
C GLN A 716 -3.05 42.32 8.62
N LYS A 717 -2.97 41.51 7.56
CA LYS A 717 -3.34 40.08 7.62
C LYS A 717 -2.47 39.30 8.60
N GLN A 718 -1.16 39.53 8.63
CA GLN A 718 -0.25 38.89 9.59
C GLN A 718 -0.53 39.32 11.02
N ARG A 719 -0.81 40.61 11.26
CA ARG A 719 -1.21 41.13 12.58
C ARG A 719 -2.53 40.53 13.05
N ASN A 720 -3.51 40.41 12.16
CA ASN A 720 -4.80 39.78 12.47
C ASN A 720 -4.64 38.28 12.78
N LEU A 721 -3.75 37.58 12.06
CA LEU A 721 -3.39 36.18 12.34
C LEU A 721 -2.66 36.01 13.68
N PHE A 722 -1.82 36.97 14.07
CA PHE A 722 -1.16 36.98 15.38
C PHE A 722 -2.12 37.27 16.55
N GLY A 723 -3.25 37.94 16.28
CA GLY A 723 -4.33 38.12 17.25
C GLY A 723 -5.21 36.89 17.45
N ASP A 724 -5.15 35.90 16.55
CA ASP A 724 -5.85 34.61 16.66
C ASP A 724 -4.95 33.60 17.39
N GLU A 725 -5.34 33.26 18.61
CA GLU A 725 -4.61 32.37 19.50
C GLU A 725 -4.47 30.95 18.93
N GLN A 726 -5.47 30.45 18.18
CA GLN A 726 -5.43 29.12 17.56
C GLN A 726 -4.53 29.09 16.34
N ALA A 727 -4.62 30.12 15.47
CA ALA A 727 -3.74 30.25 14.31
C ALA A 727 -2.28 30.43 14.72
N THR A 728 -2.04 31.24 15.76
CA THR A 728 -0.71 31.45 16.34
C THR A 728 -0.14 30.15 16.89
N LEU A 729 -0.90 29.39 17.67
CA LEU A 729 -0.47 28.10 18.20
C LEU A 729 -0.13 27.10 17.08
N TYR A 730 -0.90 27.08 15.99
CA TYR A 730 -0.61 26.25 14.83
C TYR A 730 0.72 26.64 14.17
N ILE A 731 0.92 27.93 13.90
CA ILE A 731 2.15 28.45 13.27
C ILE A 731 3.36 28.18 14.17
N VAL A 732 3.25 28.44 15.48
CA VAL A 732 4.31 28.16 16.46
C VAL A 732 4.64 26.67 16.50
N LYS A 733 3.64 25.78 16.52
CA LYS A 733 3.88 24.33 16.44
C LYS A 733 4.59 23.94 15.15
N GLN A 734 4.24 24.50 14.00
CA GLN A 734 4.91 24.21 12.74
C GLN A 734 6.36 24.70 12.73
N ILE A 735 6.63 25.91 13.26
CA ILE A 735 7.98 26.47 13.37
C ILE A 735 8.83 25.64 14.34
N ILE A 736 8.29 25.28 15.51
CA ILE A 736 9.00 24.43 16.49
C ILE A 736 9.23 23.04 15.91
N THR A 737 8.24 22.43 15.25
CA THR A 737 8.39 21.12 14.61
C THR A 737 9.45 21.15 13.52
N ALA A 738 9.46 22.20 12.69
CA ALA A 738 10.50 22.41 11.69
C ALA A 738 11.88 22.59 12.33
N LYS A 739 11.99 23.37 13.41
CA LYS A 739 13.25 23.55 14.16
C LYS A 739 13.73 22.25 14.83
N LEU A 740 12.82 21.45 15.39
CA LEU A 740 13.14 20.16 16.01
C LEU A 740 13.54 19.11 14.98
N ALA A 741 12.85 19.07 13.83
CA ALA A 741 13.26 18.24 12.70
C ALA A 741 14.66 18.64 12.21
N HIS A 742 14.95 19.94 12.18
CA HIS A 742 16.26 20.45 11.79
C HIS A 742 17.36 20.22 12.83
N SER A 743 17.03 20.15 14.12
CA SER A 743 18.00 19.97 15.22
C SER A 743 18.27 18.50 15.57
N ARG A 744 17.49 17.55 15.03
CA ARG A 744 17.69 16.09 15.24
C ARG A 744 18.65 15.44 14.24
N GLU A 745 19.15 16.19 13.26
CA GLU A 745 20.12 15.73 12.25
C GLU A 745 21.53 16.34 12.42
N VAL A 746 21.87 16.85 13.63
CA VAL A 746 23.25 17.17 14.02
C VAL A 746 23.89 15.98 14.70
#